data_AF-A0A2K5M5L0-F1
#
_entry.id   AF-A0A2K5M5L0-F1
#
_cell.length_a   1.000
_cell.length_b   1.000
_cell.length_c   1.000
_cell.angle_alpha   90.00
_cell.angle_beta   90.00
_cell.angle_gamma   90.00
#
_symmetry.space_group_name_H-M   'P 1'
#
loop_
_entity.id
_entity.type
_entity.pdbx_description
1 polymer ?
#
loop_
_entity_poly.entity_id
_entity_poly.type
_entity_poly.pdbx_seq_one_letter_code
_entity_poly.pdbx_strand_id
1 'polypeptide(L)'
;MWTEEAAATAEARESGIRNKSSSSSQIPVVGVVTEDNEAQGVFKPMDLNRVIKLLEETDKDGLEEKQLKFVKKLVQCFQNGLPLRDLAQIFKILNLCAGKIKKQPRFVESAYDIIKLCSLPFLKKKVSDEITYAEDTANSIALLGDLMKIPSSELRIQICKCIVDFYHAEPPKKHIPGYQQASSSYKIQMAEVGGLAKTMVQSITLLEHQLVEKLWVLKVLQHLSTSEVNCTIMMKAQAASGICTHLNDPDPSGQLLFRSSEILWNLLEKSSKEEVIQQLSNLECLLALKEVFTNLFMRGFSHYDRQLRNDILVITTIIAQNPEAPMIECGFTKDLILFATFNEVKSQNLLVKGLKLSNSYEDFELKKLLFNVIVILCKDLPTVQLLIDGKVILALFTYVKKPEKQKIMDWSAAQHEELQLHAIATLSSVAPLLIEEYMSCQGNARVLAFLEWCESEDPFFSHGNSFHGTGGRGNKFAQMRYSLRLLRAMVYLEDETVNTDLCEKGTIQQMIGIFKNIISKPNEKEEAIVLEIQSDILLILSGLCENHIQRKEIFGTEGVDIVLHVMKTDPRKLQSGLGYNLLLFSTLDSIWCCILGCYPSEDYFLEKEGIFLLLDVLALNQKKFCNLILGIMVEFCDNPKTAAHVNAWQGKKDQTAASLLIKLWRKEEKELGVKRDKNGKIIDTKKPLFTSFQEEHKIIPLPANCPSIAVMDVSENIRAKIYAILGKLDFENLPGLSAEDFVTLCIIHRYLDFKIGEIWNEIYEEIKLEKLRPVTIDKKALEAITTASENVGKMVASLQSEIIESQARQDVQNEQKVYAKIQATHKQRELANKSWENFLARTSNAKTLKKAKRLQEKAIEASRYHKRPQNAVFHGTDIKGLNTTVPSGGVVTVESTPARLVGGPLADTDIALKKLPIRGGALQRVKAVEIVDAPKKSIPT
;
A
#
# COMPACT_ATOMS: atom_id res chain seq x y z
N MET A 1 -8.91 -3.55 -1.53
CA MET A 1 -8.48 -2.96 -2.81
C MET A 1 -7.20 -3.67 -3.23
N TRP A 2 -7.29 -4.42 -4.34
CA TRP A 2 -6.26 -5.05 -5.19
C TRP A 2 -5.23 -6.00 -4.55
N THR A 3 -5.38 -7.30 -4.84
CA THR A 3 -4.31 -8.31 -4.84
C THR A 3 -4.33 -9.03 -6.19
N GLU A 4 -3.16 -9.06 -6.82
CA GLU A 4 -2.84 -9.75 -8.08
C GLU A 4 -3.06 -11.26 -7.95
N GLU A 5 -3.80 -11.86 -8.90
CA GLU A 5 -3.96 -13.31 -9.02
C GLU A 5 -2.80 -13.93 -9.81
N ALA A 6 -2.04 -14.78 -9.14
CA ALA A 6 -1.07 -15.68 -9.75
C ALA A 6 -1.81 -16.88 -10.38
N ALA A 7 -1.64 -17.04 -11.70
CA ALA A 7 -2.14 -18.18 -12.45
C ALA A 7 -1.41 -19.48 -12.07
N ALA A 8 -2.14 -20.44 -11.51
CA ALA A 8 -1.70 -21.82 -11.35
C ALA A 8 -2.56 -22.74 -12.23
N THR A 9 -1.98 -23.18 -13.34
CA THR A 9 -2.50 -24.21 -14.25
C THR A 9 -2.50 -25.57 -13.55
N ALA A 10 -3.68 -26.15 -13.33
CA ALA A 10 -3.84 -27.53 -12.89
C ALA A 10 -4.35 -28.40 -14.06
N GLU A 11 -3.43 -29.16 -14.66
CA GLU A 11 -3.72 -30.24 -15.60
C GLU A 11 -4.40 -31.41 -14.85
N ALA A 12 -5.65 -31.71 -15.20
CA ALA A 12 -6.33 -32.91 -14.75
C ALA A 12 -5.98 -34.08 -15.69
N ARG A 13 -5.26 -35.07 -15.15
CA ARG A 13 -4.98 -36.37 -15.77
C ARG A 13 -6.27 -37.20 -15.86
N GLU A 14 -6.71 -37.49 -17.08
CA GLU A 14 -7.69 -38.55 -17.36
C GLU A 14 -7.04 -39.94 -17.27
N SER A 15 -7.59 -40.80 -16.42
CA SER A 15 -7.30 -42.24 -16.39
C SER A 15 -8.32 -42.99 -17.23
N GLY A 16 -7.88 -43.51 -18.37
CA GLY A 16 -8.68 -44.36 -19.25
C GLY A 16 -8.84 -45.78 -18.70
N ILE A 17 -10.06 -46.31 -18.79
CA ILE A 17 -10.30 -47.76 -18.85
C ILE A 17 -11.17 -48.06 -20.09
N ARG A 18 -10.61 -48.93 -20.92
CA ARG A 18 -11.08 -49.42 -22.21
C ARG A 18 -12.34 -50.27 -22.07
N ASN A 19 -13.24 -50.17 -23.06
CA ASN A 19 -13.96 -51.33 -23.58
C ASN A 19 -13.76 -51.41 -25.09
N LYS A 20 -13.18 -52.53 -25.54
CA LYS A 20 -13.16 -52.97 -26.94
C LYS A 20 -14.32 -53.93 -27.14
N SER A 21 -15.10 -53.76 -28.20
CA SER A 21 -15.26 -54.82 -29.20
C SER A 21 -15.75 -54.24 -30.51
N SER A 22 -15.04 -54.61 -31.56
CA SER A 22 -15.23 -54.27 -32.96
C SER A 22 -16.12 -55.30 -33.64
N SER A 23 -17.00 -54.88 -34.53
CA SER A 23 -17.34 -55.66 -35.72
C SER A 23 -17.51 -54.73 -36.93
N SER A 24 -17.01 -55.24 -38.05
CA SER A 24 -16.69 -54.57 -39.31
C SER A 24 -17.83 -54.62 -40.33
N SER A 25 -17.95 -53.59 -41.16
CA SER A 25 -18.24 -53.67 -42.61
C SER A 25 -18.32 -52.24 -43.18
N GLN A 26 -17.36 -51.85 -44.02
CA GLN A 26 -17.50 -51.70 -45.48
C GLN A 26 -18.42 -50.55 -45.93
N ILE A 27 -17.79 -49.58 -46.57
CA ILE A 27 -18.36 -48.50 -47.37
C ILE A 27 -19.11 -49.11 -48.58
N PRO A 28 -20.26 -48.55 -48.98
CA PRO A 28 -20.34 -48.04 -50.35
C PRO A 28 -21.02 -46.68 -50.48
N VAL A 29 -20.32 -45.81 -51.21
CA VAL A 29 -20.80 -45.04 -52.37
C VAL A 29 -22.01 -44.09 -52.19
N VAL A 30 -21.70 -42.84 -52.53
CA VAL A 30 -22.56 -41.70 -52.89
C VAL A 30 -23.83 -42.12 -53.65
N GLY A 31 -24.98 -41.84 -53.03
CA GLY A 31 -26.26 -41.65 -53.71
C GLY A 31 -26.75 -40.24 -53.44
N VAL A 32 -26.75 -39.40 -54.48
CA VAL A 32 -27.50 -38.14 -54.49
C VAL A 32 -28.99 -38.50 -54.43
N VAL A 33 -29.67 -38.11 -53.35
CA VAL A 33 -31.13 -38.08 -53.29
C VAL A 33 -31.53 -36.68 -52.84
N THR A 34 -31.96 -35.90 -53.82
CA THR A 34 -32.84 -34.74 -53.67
C THR A 34 -34.23 -35.20 -53.21
N GLU A 35 -34.97 -34.24 -52.65
CA GLU A 35 -36.39 -34.28 -52.22
C GLU A 35 -36.58 -34.79 -50.80
N ASP A 36 -36.80 -33.89 -49.83
CA ASP A 36 -38.10 -33.31 -49.48
C ASP A 36 -39.18 -34.37 -49.25
N ASN A 37 -39.77 -34.31 -48.05
CA ASN A 37 -40.85 -35.17 -47.51
C ASN A 37 -40.38 -36.48 -46.85
N GLU A 38 -40.06 -36.42 -45.55
CA GLU A 38 -40.53 -37.40 -44.55
C GLU A 38 -40.02 -37.04 -43.14
N ALA A 39 -40.69 -36.08 -42.49
CA ALA A 39 -40.64 -35.88 -41.03
C ALA A 39 -41.90 -35.15 -40.52
N GLN A 40 -43.08 -35.43 -41.10
CA GLN A 40 -44.37 -34.81 -40.78
C GLN A 40 -45.19 -35.58 -39.72
N GLY A 41 -44.54 -36.38 -38.87
CA GLY A 41 -45.24 -37.42 -38.09
C GLY A 41 -45.58 -37.17 -36.62
N VAL A 42 -45.27 -36.03 -35.98
CA VAL A 42 -45.46 -35.90 -34.51
C VAL A 42 -46.31 -34.71 -34.05
N PHE A 43 -46.29 -33.60 -34.80
CA PHE A 43 -47.23 -32.49 -34.62
C PHE A 43 -48.32 -32.62 -35.67
N LYS A 44 -49.61 -32.61 -35.30
CA LYS A 44 -50.70 -32.53 -36.30
C LYS A 44 -50.42 -31.32 -37.20
N PRO A 45 -50.40 -31.45 -38.54
CA PRO A 45 -50.11 -30.34 -39.42
C PRO A 45 -51.14 -29.24 -39.21
N MET A 46 -50.67 -28.13 -38.65
CA MET A 46 -51.47 -26.93 -38.39
C MET A 46 -50.81 -25.76 -39.10
N ASP A 47 -51.58 -25.08 -39.94
CA ASP A 47 -51.14 -23.86 -40.61
C ASP A 47 -51.31 -22.67 -39.65
N LEU A 48 -50.22 -22.30 -38.97
CA LEU A 48 -50.18 -21.18 -38.02
C LEU A 48 -50.49 -19.83 -38.71
N ASN A 49 -50.10 -19.65 -39.97
CA ASN A 49 -50.40 -18.44 -40.74
C ASN A 49 -51.90 -18.29 -41.01
N ARG A 50 -52.60 -19.41 -41.22
CA ARG A 50 -54.07 -19.41 -41.33
C ARG A 50 -54.73 -19.01 -40.00
N VAL A 51 -54.19 -19.43 -38.86
CA VAL A 51 -54.70 -19.03 -37.53
C VAL A 51 -54.47 -17.53 -37.30
N ILE A 52 -53.29 -17.01 -37.65
CA ILE A 52 -52.96 -15.58 -37.56
C ILE A 52 -53.93 -14.74 -38.41
N LYS A 53 -54.12 -15.07 -39.69
CA LYS A 53 -55.06 -14.35 -40.57
C LYS A 53 -56.48 -14.33 -40.01
N LEU A 54 -56.94 -15.48 -39.49
CA LEU A 54 -58.27 -15.60 -38.88
C LEU A 54 -58.41 -14.71 -37.63
N LEU A 55 -57.35 -14.53 -36.84
CA LEU A 55 -57.36 -13.65 -35.67
C LEU A 55 -57.21 -12.17 -36.04
N GLU A 56 -56.60 -11.83 -37.17
CA GLU A 56 -56.53 -10.46 -37.69
C GLU A 56 -57.89 -9.97 -38.22
N GLU A 57 -58.80 -10.88 -38.61
CA GLU A 57 -60.17 -10.54 -39.02
C GLU A 57 -61.03 -9.99 -37.86
N THR A 58 -61.68 -8.84 -38.07
CA THR A 58 -62.63 -8.19 -37.15
C THR A 58 -64.06 -8.21 -37.72
N ASP A 59 -65.04 -8.47 -36.84
CA ASP A 59 -66.49 -8.23 -37.01
C ASP A 59 -67.26 -9.02 -38.10
N LYS A 60 -67.59 -10.28 -37.80
CA LYS A 60 -68.73 -11.03 -38.36
C LYS A 60 -69.39 -11.92 -37.30
N ASP A 61 -70.72 -12.02 -37.28
CA ASP A 61 -71.44 -12.92 -36.38
C ASP A 61 -70.96 -14.39 -36.52
N GLY A 62 -70.62 -15.04 -35.40
CA GLY A 62 -70.10 -16.41 -35.35
C GLY A 62 -68.59 -16.58 -35.59
N LEU A 63 -67.84 -15.50 -35.87
CA LEU A 63 -66.39 -15.55 -36.08
C LEU A 63 -65.61 -15.85 -34.78
N GLU A 64 -66.08 -15.34 -33.64
CA GLU A 64 -65.45 -15.52 -32.33
C GLU A 64 -65.35 -17.00 -31.93
N GLU A 65 -66.44 -17.75 -32.04
CA GLU A 65 -66.47 -19.17 -31.67
C GLU A 65 -65.57 -20.02 -32.59
N LYS A 66 -65.47 -19.62 -33.86
CA LYS A 66 -64.54 -20.21 -34.83
C LYS A 66 -63.09 -19.91 -34.44
N GLN A 67 -62.76 -18.66 -34.08
CA GLN A 67 -61.43 -18.25 -33.63
C GLN A 67 -60.99 -19.04 -32.38
N LEU A 68 -61.85 -19.12 -31.35
CA LEU A 68 -61.59 -19.89 -30.12
C LEU A 68 -61.36 -21.38 -30.40
N LYS A 69 -62.11 -21.99 -31.34
CA LYS A 69 -61.93 -23.39 -31.73
C LYS A 69 -60.58 -23.66 -32.40
N PHE A 70 -60.05 -22.72 -33.19
CA PHE A 70 -58.72 -22.83 -33.78
C PHE A 70 -57.61 -22.70 -32.73
N VAL A 71 -57.76 -21.79 -31.77
CA VAL A 71 -56.80 -21.67 -30.66
C VAL A 71 -56.80 -22.92 -29.78
N LYS A 72 -57.96 -23.49 -29.44
CA LYS A 72 -58.03 -24.78 -28.70
C LYS A 72 -57.34 -25.93 -29.46
N LYS A 73 -57.47 -25.97 -30.79
CA LYS A 73 -56.74 -26.96 -31.59
C LYS A 73 -55.23 -26.73 -31.52
N LEU A 74 -54.77 -25.48 -31.55
CA LEU A 74 -53.35 -25.12 -31.43
C LEU A 74 -52.77 -25.64 -30.11
N VAL A 75 -53.48 -25.41 -29.00
CA VAL A 75 -53.07 -25.90 -27.66
C VAL A 75 -52.91 -27.42 -27.64
N GLN A 76 -53.85 -28.14 -28.26
CA GLN A 76 -53.76 -29.60 -28.37
C GLN A 76 -52.59 -30.07 -29.25
N CYS A 77 -52.21 -29.31 -30.28
CA CYS A 77 -51.11 -29.68 -31.17
C CYS A 77 -49.74 -29.54 -30.48
N PHE A 78 -49.56 -28.51 -29.65
CA PHE A 78 -48.28 -28.20 -29.00
C PHE A 78 -48.18 -28.62 -27.53
N GLN A 79 -49.08 -29.48 -27.07
CA GLN A 79 -49.13 -29.96 -25.67
C GLN A 79 -47.86 -30.68 -25.16
N ASN A 80 -46.92 -31.03 -26.03
CA ASN A 80 -45.68 -31.74 -25.69
C ASN A 80 -44.41 -30.87 -25.82
N GLY A 81 -44.54 -29.58 -26.12
CA GLY A 81 -43.41 -28.66 -26.27
C GLY A 81 -43.50 -27.78 -27.52
N LEU A 82 -42.65 -26.75 -27.56
CA LEU A 82 -42.69 -25.70 -28.58
C LEU A 82 -41.42 -25.75 -29.47
N PRO A 83 -41.53 -26.07 -30.77
CA PRO A 83 -40.42 -25.96 -31.69
C PRO A 83 -39.91 -24.52 -31.82
N LEU A 84 -38.59 -24.30 -31.78
CA LEU A 84 -37.99 -22.96 -31.90
C LEU A 84 -38.42 -22.23 -33.19
N ARG A 85 -38.50 -22.95 -34.31
CA ARG A 85 -38.92 -22.40 -35.61
C ARG A 85 -40.35 -21.84 -35.62
N ASP A 86 -41.23 -22.35 -34.74
CA ASP A 86 -42.66 -22.04 -34.72
C ASP A 86 -42.97 -20.98 -33.63
N LEU A 87 -41.97 -20.62 -32.81
CA LEU A 87 -42.12 -19.81 -31.61
C LEU A 87 -42.64 -18.39 -31.92
N ALA A 88 -42.03 -17.69 -32.88
CA ALA A 88 -42.45 -16.35 -33.29
C ALA A 88 -43.93 -16.28 -33.72
N GLN A 89 -44.40 -17.30 -34.44
CA GLN A 89 -45.79 -17.38 -34.91
C GLN A 89 -46.76 -17.67 -33.76
N ILE A 90 -46.40 -18.57 -32.83
CA ILE A 90 -47.20 -18.88 -31.64
C ILE A 90 -47.32 -17.65 -30.73
N PHE A 91 -46.23 -16.92 -30.53
CA PHE A 91 -46.24 -15.68 -29.75
C PHE A 91 -46.98 -14.54 -30.46
N LYS A 92 -46.96 -14.48 -31.80
CA LYS A 92 -47.85 -13.57 -32.56
C LYS A 92 -49.33 -13.91 -32.33
N ILE A 93 -49.70 -15.20 -32.32
CA ILE A 93 -51.07 -15.65 -32.00
C ILE A 93 -51.44 -15.26 -30.57
N LEU A 94 -50.55 -15.46 -29.60
CA LEU A 94 -50.75 -15.03 -28.22
C LEU A 94 -51.01 -13.52 -28.13
N ASN A 95 -50.23 -12.70 -28.83
CA ASN A 95 -50.41 -11.24 -28.85
C ASN A 95 -51.77 -10.83 -29.43
N LEU A 96 -52.21 -11.48 -30.52
CA LEU A 96 -53.51 -11.21 -31.14
C LEU A 96 -54.68 -11.61 -30.21
N CYS A 97 -54.57 -12.77 -29.55
CA CYS A 97 -55.53 -13.19 -28.52
C CYS A 97 -55.58 -12.17 -27.38
N ALA A 98 -54.42 -11.73 -26.89
CA ALA A 98 -54.31 -10.71 -25.84
C ALA A 98 -54.94 -9.36 -26.23
N GLY A 99 -54.69 -8.88 -27.46
CA GLY A 99 -55.27 -7.63 -27.96
C GLY A 99 -56.81 -7.66 -28.05
N LYS A 100 -57.41 -8.83 -28.26
CA LYS A 100 -58.87 -9.01 -28.32
C LYS A 100 -59.55 -9.03 -26.95
N ILE A 101 -58.84 -9.31 -25.85
CA ILE A 101 -59.42 -9.47 -24.50
C ILE A 101 -60.28 -8.26 -24.10
N LYS A 102 -59.86 -7.03 -24.44
CA LYS A 102 -60.62 -5.81 -24.09
C LYS A 102 -62.04 -5.78 -24.66
N LYS A 103 -62.25 -6.36 -25.86
CA LYS A 103 -63.55 -6.39 -26.54
C LYS A 103 -64.25 -7.75 -26.39
N GLN A 104 -63.48 -8.82 -26.23
CA GLN A 104 -63.95 -10.21 -26.22
C GLN A 104 -63.31 -10.97 -25.05
N PRO A 105 -63.91 -10.93 -23.84
CA PRO A 105 -63.33 -11.51 -22.63
C PRO A 105 -63.05 -13.03 -22.72
N ARG A 106 -63.76 -13.76 -23.59
CA ARG A 106 -63.55 -15.20 -23.81
C ARG A 106 -62.14 -15.56 -24.30
N PHE A 107 -61.40 -14.60 -24.86
CA PHE A 107 -60.00 -14.82 -25.25
C PHE A 107 -59.03 -14.91 -24.07
N VAL A 108 -59.45 -14.60 -22.83
CA VAL A 108 -58.63 -14.79 -21.62
C VAL A 108 -58.23 -16.26 -21.46
N GLU A 109 -59.17 -17.20 -21.56
CA GLU A 109 -58.86 -18.64 -21.50
C GLU A 109 -57.90 -19.06 -22.62
N SER A 110 -58.08 -18.51 -23.82
CA SER A 110 -57.23 -18.81 -24.98
C SER A 110 -55.80 -18.32 -24.80
N ALA A 111 -55.61 -17.11 -24.26
CA ALA A 111 -54.29 -16.59 -23.92
C ALA A 111 -53.66 -17.38 -22.78
N TYR A 112 -54.44 -17.73 -21.75
CA TYR A 112 -54.00 -18.53 -20.61
C TYR A 112 -53.47 -19.89 -21.04
N ASP A 113 -54.22 -20.61 -21.87
CA ASP A 113 -53.84 -21.92 -22.38
C ASP A 113 -52.56 -21.86 -23.21
N ILE A 114 -52.37 -20.82 -24.03
CA ILE A 114 -51.13 -20.63 -24.80
C ILE A 114 -49.96 -20.33 -23.86
N ILE A 115 -50.10 -19.45 -22.86
CA ILE A 115 -49.03 -19.15 -21.89
C ILE A 115 -48.64 -20.42 -21.12
N LYS A 116 -49.60 -21.29 -20.81
CA LYS A 116 -49.34 -22.59 -20.19
C LYS A 116 -48.49 -23.51 -21.09
N LEU A 117 -48.59 -23.42 -22.41
CA LEU A 117 -47.69 -24.12 -23.32
C LEU A 117 -46.27 -23.55 -23.28
N CYS A 118 -46.11 -22.25 -23.02
CA CYS A 118 -44.80 -21.61 -22.93
C CYS A 118 -43.96 -22.17 -21.76
N SER A 119 -44.60 -22.70 -20.70
CA SER A 119 -43.92 -23.45 -19.63
C SER A 119 -43.28 -24.77 -20.10
N LEU A 120 -43.65 -25.29 -21.27
CA LEU A 120 -43.13 -26.55 -21.78
C LEU A 120 -41.70 -26.41 -22.34
N PRO A 121 -40.97 -27.52 -22.53
CA PRO A 121 -39.66 -27.51 -23.16
C PRO A 121 -39.69 -26.85 -24.56
N PHE A 122 -38.71 -25.98 -24.83
CA PHE A 122 -38.46 -25.50 -26.18
C PHE A 122 -37.67 -26.57 -26.92
N LEU A 123 -38.05 -26.86 -28.16
CA LEU A 123 -37.57 -28.02 -28.91
C LEU A 123 -36.73 -27.56 -30.11
N LYS A 124 -35.51 -28.12 -30.22
CA LYS A 124 -34.59 -27.95 -31.34
C LYS A 124 -34.47 -29.23 -32.16
N LYS A 125 -34.34 -29.11 -33.48
CA LYS A 125 -34.02 -30.24 -34.37
C LYS A 125 -32.53 -30.37 -34.59
N LYS A 126 -31.84 -29.23 -34.71
CA LYS A 126 -30.39 -29.12 -34.89
C LYS A 126 -29.80 -28.29 -33.76
N VAL A 127 -28.54 -28.52 -33.43
CA VAL A 127 -27.83 -27.70 -32.43
C VAL A 127 -27.73 -26.24 -32.89
N SER A 128 -27.59 -26.00 -34.20
CA SER A 128 -27.57 -24.65 -34.79
C SER A 128 -28.88 -23.86 -34.64
N ASP A 129 -30.00 -24.51 -34.28
CA ASP A 129 -31.29 -23.85 -34.14
C ASP A 129 -31.28 -22.82 -32.99
N GLU A 130 -30.51 -23.05 -31.92
CA GLU A 130 -30.39 -22.09 -30.81
C GLU A 130 -29.74 -20.77 -31.26
N ILE A 131 -28.81 -20.81 -32.23
CA ILE A 131 -28.22 -19.59 -32.79
C ILE A 131 -29.17 -18.97 -33.81
N THR A 132 -29.77 -19.80 -34.68
CA THR A 132 -30.60 -19.34 -35.80
C THR A 132 -31.86 -18.63 -35.32
N TYR A 133 -32.50 -19.12 -34.26
CA TYR A 133 -33.75 -18.57 -33.73
C TYR A 133 -33.55 -17.77 -32.44
N ALA A 134 -32.32 -17.34 -32.12
CA ALA A 134 -32.02 -16.60 -30.89
C ALA A 134 -32.85 -15.31 -30.78
N GLU A 135 -32.83 -14.48 -31.82
CA GLU A 135 -33.56 -13.21 -31.85
C GLU A 135 -35.08 -13.42 -31.75
N ASP A 136 -35.63 -14.35 -32.53
CA ASP A 136 -37.05 -14.71 -32.48
C ASP A 136 -37.46 -15.23 -31.09
N THR A 137 -36.60 -16.02 -30.45
CA THR A 137 -36.84 -16.56 -29.11
C THR A 137 -36.78 -15.45 -28.06
N ALA A 138 -35.78 -14.57 -28.13
CA ALA A 138 -35.64 -13.44 -27.22
C ALA A 138 -36.84 -12.48 -27.32
N ASN A 139 -37.26 -12.12 -28.54
CA ASN A 139 -38.44 -11.27 -28.79
C ASN A 139 -39.73 -11.94 -28.29
N SER A 140 -39.85 -13.25 -28.45
CA SER A 140 -40.99 -14.01 -27.95
C SER A 140 -41.04 -14.03 -26.42
N ILE A 141 -39.91 -14.32 -25.75
CA ILE A 141 -39.84 -14.29 -24.29
C ILE A 141 -40.13 -12.88 -23.75
N ALA A 142 -39.61 -11.83 -24.40
CA ALA A 142 -39.87 -10.43 -24.03
C ALA A 142 -41.37 -10.10 -24.04
N LEU A 143 -42.13 -10.66 -25.00
CA LEU A 143 -43.58 -10.47 -25.09
C LEU A 143 -44.31 -10.94 -23.80
N LEU A 144 -43.80 -11.96 -23.10
CA LEU A 144 -44.38 -12.39 -21.82
C LEU A 144 -44.45 -11.24 -20.81
N GLY A 145 -43.40 -10.43 -20.75
CA GLY A 145 -43.35 -9.24 -19.89
C GLY A 145 -44.34 -8.15 -20.32
N ASP A 146 -44.50 -7.92 -21.64
CA ASP A 146 -45.47 -6.95 -22.15
C ASP A 146 -46.92 -7.32 -21.84
N LEU A 147 -47.24 -8.62 -21.82
CA LEU A 147 -48.58 -9.12 -21.51
C LEU A 147 -48.98 -8.87 -20.06
N MET A 148 -48.06 -8.54 -19.15
CA MET A 148 -48.37 -8.13 -17.78
C MET A 148 -49.26 -6.87 -17.70
N LYS A 149 -49.27 -6.05 -18.76
CA LYS A 149 -50.11 -4.84 -18.88
C LYS A 149 -51.61 -5.16 -18.97
N ILE A 150 -51.99 -6.41 -19.25
CA ILE A 150 -53.38 -6.84 -19.32
C ILE A 150 -53.95 -6.95 -17.89
N PRO A 151 -55.11 -6.33 -17.59
CA PRO A 151 -55.69 -6.32 -16.25
C PRO A 151 -56.42 -7.64 -15.95
N SER A 152 -55.69 -8.76 -15.93
CA SER A 152 -56.20 -10.09 -15.56
C SER A 152 -55.24 -10.77 -14.59
N SER A 153 -55.71 -11.01 -13.37
CA SER A 153 -54.95 -11.67 -12.30
C SER A 153 -54.45 -13.05 -12.71
N GLU A 154 -55.34 -13.88 -13.26
CA GLU A 154 -55.04 -15.25 -13.65
C GLU A 154 -53.97 -15.31 -14.76
N LEU A 155 -54.04 -14.41 -15.75
CA LEU A 155 -53.02 -14.30 -16.79
C LEU A 155 -51.67 -13.85 -16.22
N ARG A 156 -51.64 -12.80 -15.40
CA ARG A 156 -50.40 -12.29 -14.78
C ARG A 156 -49.70 -13.36 -13.96
N ILE A 157 -50.43 -14.07 -13.12
CA ILE A 157 -49.88 -15.18 -12.31
C ILE A 157 -49.35 -16.30 -13.20
N GLN A 158 -50.08 -16.64 -14.27
CA GLN A 158 -49.66 -17.69 -15.19
C GLN A 158 -48.41 -17.33 -16.00
N ILE A 159 -48.26 -16.05 -16.39
CA ILE A 159 -47.04 -15.51 -17.00
C ILE A 159 -45.86 -15.69 -16.02
N CYS A 160 -46.02 -15.27 -14.77
CA CYS A 160 -44.96 -15.40 -13.78
C CYS A 160 -44.58 -16.86 -13.53
N LYS A 161 -45.56 -17.78 -13.42
CA LYS A 161 -45.29 -19.23 -13.32
C LYS A 161 -44.48 -19.74 -14.51
N CYS A 162 -44.87 -19.36 -15.72
CA CYS A 162 -44.17 -19.74 -16.93
C CYS A 162 -42.70 -19.29 -16.94
N ILE A 163 -42.43 -18.05 -16.51
CA ILE A 163 -41.06 -17.53 -16.43
C ILE A 163 -40.26 -18.26 -15.34
N VAL A 164 -40.86 -18.51 -14.17
CA VAL A 164 -40.22 -19.28 -13.09
C VAL A 164 -39.84 -20.68 -13.57
N ASP A 165 -40.70 -21.35 -14.35
CA ASP A 165 -40.44 -22.68 -14.90
C ASP A 165 -39.21 -22.74 -15.82
N PHE A 166 -38.77 -21.61 -16.38
CA PHE A 166 -37.53 -21.56 -17.17
C PHE A 166 -36.29 -21.90 -16.33
N TYR A 167 -36.34 -21.58 -15.03
CA TYR A 167 -35.25 -21.79 -14.09
C TYR A 167 -35.32 -23.16 -13.39
N HIS A 168 -36.48 -23.83 -13.44
CA HIS A 168 -36.74 -25.11 -12.75
C HIS A 168 -37.18 -26.22 -13.72
N ALA A 169 -36.70 -26.19 -14.97
CA ALA A 169 -37.21 -27.04 -16.04
C ALA A 169 -37.18 -28.55 -15.66
N GLU A 170 -38.37 -29.14 -15.51
CA GLU A 170 -38.52 -30.60 -15.36
C GLU A 170 -38.15 -31.33 -16.66
N PRO A 171 -37.59 -32.54 -16.59
CA PRO A 171 -37.34 -33.37 -17.77
C PRO A 171 -38.66 -33.71 -18.49
N PRO A 172 -38.66 -33.82 -19.83
CA PRO A 172 -39.88 -33.95 -20.61
C PRO A 172 -40.62 -35.25 -20.27
N LYS A 173 -41.95 -35.16 -20.10
CA LYS A 173 -42.80 -36.32 -19.80
C LYS A 173 -42.86 -37.36 -20.94
N LYS A 174 -42.48 -36.99 -22.18
CA LYS A 174 -42.44 -37.87 -23.37
C LYS A 174 -41.33 -37.45 -24.34
N HIS A 175 -40.56 -38.40 -24.86
CA HIS A 175 -39.55 -38.17 -25.90
C HIS A 175 -40.22 -38.02 -27.27
N ILE A 176 -39.90 -36.94 -28.02
CA ILE A 176 -40.39 -36.69 -29.37
C ILE A 176 -39.30 -37.07 -30.38
N PRO A 177 -39.52 -38.07 -31.26
CA PRO A 177 -38.55 -38.46 -32.28
C PRO A 177 -38.13 -37.27 -33.16
N GLY A 178 -36.82 -37.04 -33.29
CA GLY A 178 -36.25 -35.98 -34.13
C GLY A 178 -36.19 -34.59 -33.48
N TYR A 179 -36.56 -34.45 -32.21
CA TYR A 179 -36.44 -33.21 -31.45
C TYR A 179 -35.70 -33.42 -30.14
N GLN A 180 -34.85 -32.45 -29.78
CA GLN A 180 -34.15 -32.36 -28.50
C GLN A 180 -34.64 -31.11 -27.75
N GLN A 181 -34.52 -31.12 -26.43
CA GLN A 181 -34.81 -29.93 -25.62
C GLN A 181 -33.67 -28.92 -25.76
N ALA A 182 -34.02 -27.64 -25.92
CA ALA A 182 -33.08 -26.54 -25.81
C ALA A 182 -32.54 -26.46 -24.37
N SER A 183 -31.29 -26.04 -24.19
CA SER A 183 -30.70 -26.01 -22.85
C SER A 183 -31.47 -25.05 -21.93
N SER A 184 -31.46 -25.32 -20.62
CA SER A 184 -31.99 -24.38 -19.63
C SER A 184 -31.25 -23.04 -19.69
N SER A 185 -29.93 -23.07 -19.89
CA SER A 185 -29.10 -21.88 -20.11
C SER A 185 -29.54 -21.05 -21.31
N TYR A 186 -30.01 -21.69 -22.39
CA TYR A 186 -30.50 -20.98 -23.57
C TYR A 186 -31.74 -20.13 -23.24
N LYS A 187 -32.74 -20.69 -22.55
CA LYS A 187 -33.94 -19.91 -22.15
C LYS A 187 -33.58 -18.71 -21.26
N ILE A 188 -32.67 -18.92 -20.31
CA ILE A 188 -32.20 -17.85 -19.39
C ILE A 188 -31.48 -16.75 -20.19
N GLN A 189 -30.57 -17.13 -21.09
CA GLN A 189 -29.86 -16.20 -21.96
C GLN A 189 -30.82 -15.44 -22.88
N MET A 190 -31.85 -16.09 -23.42
CA MET A 190 -32.85 -15.41 -24.25
C MET A 190 -33.75 -14.46 -23.43
N ALA A 191 -33.98 -14.74 -22.15
CA ALA A 191 -34.64 -13.81 -21.24
C ALA A 191 -33.78 -12.57 -20.94
N GLU A 192 -32.45 -12.73 -20.85
CA GLU A 192 -31.49 -11.63 -20.73
C GLU A 192 -31.47 -10.75 -21.99
N VAL A 193 -31.27 -11.37 -23.16
CA VAL A 193 -31.22 -10.66 -24.46
C VAL A 193 -32.55 -9.97 -24.76
N GLY A 194 -33.67 -10.62 -24.47
CA GLY A 194 -35.01 -10.06 -24.68
C GLY A 194 -35.37 -8.91 -23.73
N GLY A 195 -34.54 -8.62 -22.71
CA GLY A 195 -34.80 -7.53 -21.76
C GLY A 195 -36.01 -7.80 -20.87
N LEU A 196 -36.37 -9.07 -20.63
CA LEU A 196 -37.54 -9.45 -19.83
C LEU A 196 -37.50 -8.81 -18.43
N ALA A 197 -36.30 -8.73 -17.83
CA ALA A 197 -36.11 -8.14 -16.51
C ALA A 197 -36.62 -6.68 -16.42
N LYS A 198 -36.42 -5.87 -17.48
CA LYS A 198 -36.92 -4.49 -17.53
C LYS A 198 -38.45 -4.44 -17.44
N THR A 199 -39.13 -5.25 -18.25
CA THR A 199 -40.60 -5.30 -18.27
C THR A 199 -41.18 -5.82 -16.96
N MET A 200 -40.50 -6.77 -16.32
CA MET A 200 -40.93 -7.30 -15.02
C MET A 200 -40.78 -6.25 -13.90
N VAL A 201 -39.70 -5.48 -13.88
CA VAL A 201 -39.53 -4.36 -12.93
C VAL A 201 -40.65 -3.33 -13.12
N GLN A 202 -40.91 -2.93 -14.37
CA GLN A 202 -41.99 -1.98 -14.68
C GLN A 202 -43.37 -2.50 -14.25
N SER A 203 -43.58 -3.82 -14.28
CA SER A 203 -44.86 -4.41 -13.87
C SER A 203 -45.16 -4.27 -12.38
N ILE A 204 -44.16 -4.05 -11.50
CA ILE A 204 -44.38 -3.81 -10.07
C ILE A 204 -45.27 -2.59 -9.85
N THR A 205 -45.01 -1.49 -10.59
CA THR A 205 -45.77 -0.24 -10.49
C THR A 205 -47.25 -0.40 -10.90
N LEU A 206 -47.57 -1.42 -11.69
CA LEU A 206 -48.94 -1.71 -12.13
C LEU A 206 -49.75 -2.51 -11.09
N LEU A 207 -49.11 -2.95 -10.00
CA LEU A 207 -49.63 -3.94 -9.05
C LEU A 207 -49.73 -3.41 -7.61
N GLU A 208 -49.81 -2.09 -7.41
CA GLU A 208 -49.81 -1.47 -6.07
C GLU A 208 -50.80 -2.09 -5.07
N HIS A 209 -52.00 -2.48 -5.51
CA HIS A 209 -53.04 -3.08 -4.65
C HIS A 209 -53.24 -4.59 -4.85
N GLN A 210 -52.31 -5.27 -5.50
CA GLN A 210 -52.43 -6.68 -5.91
C GLN A 210 -51.30 -7.54 -5.33
N LEU A 211 -51.39 -7.84 -4.02
CA LEU A 211 -50.33 -8.53 -3.29
C LEU A 211 -49.94 -9.88 -3.91
N VAL A 212 -50.91 -10.72 -4.30
CA VAL A 212 -50.63 -12.07 -4.82
C VAL A 212 -49.82 -12.01 -6.11
N GLU A 213 -50.20 -11.13 -7.03
CA GLU A 213 -49.51 -10.87 -8.29
C GLU A 213 -48.13 -10.27 -8.04
N LYS A 214 -48.03 -9.29 -7.13
CA LYS A 214 -46.76 -8.66 -6.74
C LYS A 214 -45.77 -9.70 -6.21
N LEU A 215 -46.21 -10.62 -5.35
CA LEU A 215 -45.39 -11.72 -4.85
C LEU A 215 -44.88 -12.62 -5.99
N TRP A 216 -45.70 -12.91 -6.99
CA TRP A 216 -45.28 -13.69 -8.17
C TRP A 216 -44.27 -12.93 -9.04
N VAL A 217 -44.44 -11.62 -9.23
CA VAL A 217 -43.47 -10.77 -9.95
C VAL A 217 -42.14 -10.73 -9.19
N LEU A 218 -42.15 -10.54 -7.87
CA LEU A 218 -40.94 -10.59 -7.06
C LEU A 218 -40.25 -11.95 -7.14
N LYS A 219 -41.01 -13.05 -7.20
CA LYS A 219 -40.43 -14.39 -7.42
C LYS A 219 -39.71 -14.50 -8.76
N VAL A 220 -40.27 -13.92 -9.81
CA VAL A 220 -39.62 -13.87 -11.14
C VAL A 220 -38.35 -13.03 -11.08
N LEU A 221 -38.41 -11.85 -10.46
CA LEU A 221 -37.26 -10.95 -10.33
C LEU A 221 -36.14 -11.54 -9.46
N GLN A 222 -36.47 -12.32 -8.44
CA GLN A 222 -35.51 -13.08 -7.64
C GLN A 222 -34.70 -14.06 -8.51
N HIS A 223 -35.34 -14.77 -9.45
CA HIS A 223 -34.63 -15.63 -10.39
C HIS A 223 -33.83 -14.84 -11.43
N LEU A 224 -34.38 -13.75 -11.96
CA LEU A 224 -33.70 -12.92 -12.95
C LEU A 224 -32.44 -12.24 -12.36
N SER A 225 -32.49 -11.79 -11.11
CA SER A 225 -31.37 -11.13 -10.42
C SER A 225 -30.20 -12.07 -10.11
N THR A 226 -30.31 -13.36 -10.41
CA THR A 226 -29.16 -14.28 -10.34
C THR A 226 -28.11 -14.01 -11.43
N SER A 227 -28.47 -13.29 -12.49
CA SER A 227 -27.58 -12.95 -13.62
C SER A 227 -27.15 -11.48 -13.60
N GLU A 228 -25.85 -11.23 -13.79
CA GLU A 228 -25.23 -9.89 -13.87
C GLU A 228 -25.83 -9.03 -14.99
N VAL A 229 -26.12 -9.64 -16.16
CA VAL A 229 -26.73 -8.94 -17.30
C VAL A 229 -28.14 -8.44 -16.95
N ASN A 230 -28.95 -9.30 -16.32
CA ASN A 230 -30.27 -8.93 -15.86
C ASN A 230 -30.21 -7.88 -14.76
N CYS A 231 -29.30 -7.98 -13.79
CA CYS A 231 -29.11 -6.96 -12.76
C CYS A 231 -28.82 -5.59 -13.39
N THR A 232 -27.94 -5.53 -14.39
CA THR A 232 -27.66 -4.28 -15.12
C THR A 232 -28.90 -3.72 -15.82
N ILE A 233 -29.72 -4.58 -16.42
CA ILE A 233 -30.99 -4.17 -17.06
C ILE A 233 -32.01 -3.70 -16.02
N MET A 234 -32.08 -4.36 -14.86
CA MET A 234 -32.93 -3.99 -13.73
C MET A 234 -32.54 -2.63 -13.16
N MET A 235 -31.23 -2.36 -13.02
CA MET A 235 -30.72 -1.07 -12.58
C MET A 235 -31.13 0.06 -13.53
N LYS A 236 -30.99 -0.14 -14.85
CA LYS A 236 -31.50 0.83 -15.85
C LYS A 236 -33.02 1.06 -15.75
N ALA A 237 -33.77 0.13 -15.18
CA ALA A 237 -35.20 0.22 -14.95
C ALA A 237 -35.59 0.76 -13.56
N GLN A 238 -34.62 1.29 -12.79
CA GLN A 238 -34.82 1.80 -11.42
C GLN A 238 -35.34 0.73 -10.44
N ALA A 239 -34.89 -0.52 -10.59
CA ALA A 239 -35.37 -1.63 -9.78
C ALA A 239 -35.05 -1.48 -8.28
N ALA A 240 -33.87 -0.95 -7.93
CA ALA A 240 -33.46 -0.86 -6.54
C ALA A 240 -34.39 0.06 -5.75
N SER A 241 -34.63 1.28 -6.26
CA SER A 241 -35.57 2.22 -5.64
C SER A 241 -37.00 1.70 -5.67
N GLY A 242 -37.48 1.24 -6.84
CA GLY A 242 -38.84 0.76 -7.01
C GLY A 242 -39.21 -0.48 -6.19
N ILE A 243 -38.25 -1.35 -5.85
CA ILE A 243 -38.48 -2.48 -4.93
C ILE A 243 -38.40 -2.01 -3.47
N CYS A 244 -37.44 -1.13 -3.17
CA CYS A 244 -37.18 -0.67 -1.82
C CYS A 244 -38.34 0.14 -1.22
N THR A 245 -38.96 1.05 -1.99
CA THR A 245 -40.10 1.85 -1.52
C THR A 245 -41.31 1.01 -1.07
N HIS A 246 -41.44 -0.22 -1.58
CA HIS A 246 -42.51 -1.16 -1.26
C HIS A 246 -42.12 -2.22 -0.21
N LEU A 247 -40.92 -2.15 0.38
CA LEU A 247 -40.44 -3.14 1.36
C LEU A 247 -41.38 -3.30 2.57
N ASN A 248 -42.08 -2.22 2.98
CA ASN A 248 -42.98 -2.20 4.13
C ASN A 248 -44.46 -2.41 3.77
N ASP A 249 -44.77 -2.81 2.52
CA ASP A 249 -46.14 -3.11 2.13
C ASP A 249 -46.72 -4.28 2.98
N PRO A 250 -48.01 -4.23 3.34
CA PRO A 250 -48.60 -5.23 4.24
C PRO A 250 -48.66 -6.62 3.58
N ASP A 251 -47.87 -7.56 4.12
CA ASP A 251 -47.85 -8.97 3.72
C ASP A 251 -47.80 -9.90 4.95
N PRO A 252 -48.93 -10.54 5.34
CA PRO A 252 -48.96 -11.49 6.44
C PRO A 252 -48.05 -12.72 6.25
N SER A 253 -47.65 -13.03 5.01
CA SER A 253 -46.79 -14.18 4.71
C SER A 253 -45.29 -13.90 4.87
N GLY A 254 -44.89 -12.62 4.92
CA GLY A 254 -43.48 -12.19 4.97
C GLY A 254 -42.67 -12.46 3.69
N GLN A 255 -43.28 -12.99 2.63
CA GLN A 255 -42.59 -13.32 1.38
C GLN A 255 -42.16 -12.06 0.61
N LEU A 256 -42.93 -10.99 0.70
CA LEU A 256 -42.65 -9.73 0.03
C LEU A 256 -41.30 -9.18 0.49
N LEU A 257 -41.16 -9.02 1.81
CA LEU A 257 -39.96 -8.45 2.42
C LEU A 257 -38.73 -9.33 2.12
N PHE A 258 -38.87 -10.65 2.26
CA PHE A 258 -37.77 -11.57 1.97
C PHE A 258 -37.28 -11.50 0.53
N ARG A 259 -38.18 -11.68 -0.45
CA ARG A 259 -37.79 -11.67 -1.87
C ARG A 259 -37.22 -10.32 -2.28
N SER A 260 -37.80 -9.24 -1.77
CA SER A 260 -37.31 -7.89 -2.04
C SER A 260 -35.89 -7.69 -1.51
N SER A 261 -35.63 -8.14 -0.28
CA SER A 261 -34.30 -8.04 0.34
C SER A 261 -33.25 -8.86 -0.41
N GLU A 262 -33.59 -10.08 -0.83
CA GLU A 262 -32.68 -10.93 -1.64
C GLU A 262 -32.40 -10.33 -3.03
N ILE A 263 -33.41 -9.73 -3.67
CA ILE A 263 -33.20 -9.02 -4.95
C ILE A 263 -32.26 -7.83 -4.74
N LEU A 264 -32.48 -7.01 -3.70
CA LEU A 264 -31.60 -5.87 -3.40
C LEU A 264 -30.16 -6.33 -3.11
N TRP A 265 -30.00 -7.43 -2.39
CA TRP A 265 -28.69 -8.04 -2.16
C TRP A 265 -28.01 -8.48 -3.46
N ASN A 266 -28.73 -9.19 -4.34
CA ASN A 266 -28.21 -9.62 -5.63
C ASN A 266 -27.81 -8.43 -6.52
N LEU A 267 -28.56 -7.32 -6.46
CA LEU A 267 -28.20 -6.08 -7.16
C LEU A 267 -26.89 -5.49 -6.60
N LEU A 268 -26.72 -5.45 -5.28
CA LEU A 268 -25.47 -4.98 -4.64
C LEU A 268 -24.25 -5.84 -4.96
N GLU A 269 -24.43 -7.14 -5.15
CA GLU A 269 -23.34 -8.09 -5.43
C GLU A 269 -22.95 -8.12 -6.92
N LYS A 270 -23.94 -8.03 -7.81
CA LYS A 270 -23.79 -8.31 -9.26
C LYS A 270 -24.01 -7.09 -10.17
N SER A 271 -23.98 -5.89 -9.62
CA SER A 271 -24.01 -4.65 -10.43
C SER A 271 -23.12 -3.57 -9.81
N SER A 272 -23.07 -2.37 -10.41
CA SER A 272 -22.29 -1.28 -9.84
C SER A 272 -22.87 -0.86 -8.49
N LYS A 273 -22.05 -0.98 -7.43
CA LYS A 273 -22.42 -0.59 -6.08
C LYS A 273 -22.79 0.89 -6.01
N GLU A 274 -22.06 1.72 -6.75
CA GLU A 274 -22.28 3.16 -6.83
C GLU A 274 -23.67 3.49 -7.40
N GLU A 275 -24.08 2.81 -8.48
CA GLU A 275 -25.41 3.00 -9.08
C GLU A 275 -26.54 2.53 -8.16
N VAL A 276 -26.35 1.40 -7.46
CA VAL A 276 -27.34 0.89 -6.47
C VAL A 276 -27.49 1.86 -5.30
N ILE A 277 -26.37 2.32 -4.74
CA ILE A 277 -26.36 3.31 -3.66
C ILE A 277 -27.07 4.58 -4.10
N GLN A 278 -26.80 5.08 -5.31
CA GLN A 278 -27.45 6.28 -5.83
C GLN A 278 -28.99 6.12 -5.93
N GLN A 279 -29.48 4.97 -6.41
CA GLN A 279 -30.93 4.73 -6.47
C GLN A 279 -31.57 4.62 -5.09
N LEU A 280 -30.88 4.01 -4.12
CA LEU A 280 -31.40 3.80 -2.77
C LEU A 280 -31.23 5.03 -1.85
N SER A 281 -30.39 6.00 -2.22
CA SER A 281 -30.12 7.23 -1.48
C SER A 281 -31.24 8.28 -1.63
N ASN A 282 -32.48 7.88 -1.36
CA ASN A 282 -33.63 8.79 -1.36
C ASN A 282 -34.49 8.58 -0.12
N LEU A 283 -35.32 9.59 0.20
CA LEU A 283 -36.09 9.63 1.44
C LEU A 283 -37.08 8.47 1.57
N GLU A 284 -37.78 8.12 0.49
CA GLU A 284 -38.81 7.07 0.50
C GLU A 284 -38.19 5.69 0.77
N CYS A 285 -37.08 5.37 0.11
CA CYS A 285 -36.35 4.12 0.32
C CYS A 285 -35.81 4.00 1.74
N LEU A 286 -35.20 5.05 2.28
CA LEU A 286 -34.65 5.03 3.64
C LEU A 286 -35.75 4.95 4.72
N LEU A 287 -36.90 5.59 4.50
CA LEU A 287 -38.07 5.44 5.38
C LEU A 287 -38.58 4.00 5.37
N ALA A 288 -38.70 3.36 4.20
CA ALA A 288 -39.12 1.97 4.11
C ALA A 288 -38.14 1.03 4.83
N LEU A 289 -36.83 1.20 4.62
CA LEU A 289 -35.79 0.43 5.31
C LEU A 289 -35.83 0.63 6.83
N LYS A 290 -36.00 1.88 7.28
CA LYS A 290 -36.12 2.22 8.70
C LYS A 290 -37.30 1.54 9.37
N GLU A 291 -38.48 1.61 8.75
CA GLU A 291 -39.71 1.01 9.30
C GLU A 291 -39.60 -0.52 9.37
N VAL A 292 -39.10 -1.14 8.30
CA VAL A 292 -38.84 -2.58 8.26
C VAL A 292 -37.83 -2.99 9.32
N PHE A 293 -36.68 -2.30 9.40
CA PHE A 293 -35.65 -2.60 10.39
C PHE A 293 -36.21 -2.48 11.81
N THR A 294 -36.92 -1.39 12.10
CA THR A 294 -37.55 -1.16 13.41
C THR A 294 -38.56 -2.25 13.76
N ASN A 295 -39.41 -2.64 12.80
CA ASN A 295 -40.39 -3.70 13.01
C ASN A 295 -39.73 -5.06 13.27
N LEU A 296 -38.72 -5.44 12.47
CA LEU A 296 -37.96 -6.67 12.66
C LEU A 296 -37.18 -6.67 13.98
N PHE A 297 -36.61 -5.54 14.37
CA PHE A 297 -35.88 -5.40 15.63
C PHE A 297 -36.81 -5.58 16.84
N MET A 298 -38.02 -5.03 16.77
CA MET A 298 -38.97 -5.01 17.88
C MET A 298 -39.83 -6.27 18.00
N ARG A 299 -40.18 -6.87 16.87
CA ARG A 299 -41.18 -7.95 16.79
C ARG A 299 -40.66 -9.23 16.13
N GLY A 300 -39.47 -9.19 15.53
CA GLY A 300 -38.83 -10.34 14.90
C GLY A 300 -38.19 -11.26 15.93
N PHE A 301 -38.82 -12.39 16.20
CA PHE A 301 -38.32 -13.38 17.18
C PHE A 301 -37.86 -14.68 16.55
N SER A 302 -38.19 -14.94 15.27
CA SER A 302 -37.70 -16.13 14.58
C SER A 302 -36.23 -15.94 14.19
N HIS A 303 -35.51 -17.05 14.00
CA HIS A 303 -34.14 -17.02 13.47
C HIS A 303 -34.07 -16.25 12.16
N TYR A 304 -35.04 -16.48 11.28
CA TYR A 304 -35.14 -15.84 9.98
C TYR A 304 -35.35 -14.32 10.07
N ASP A 305 -36.24 -13.86 10.96
CA ASP A 305 -36.46 -12.43 11.15
C ASP A 305 -35.19 -11.73 11.65
N ARG A 306 -34.42 -12.38 12.54
CA ARG A 306 -33.14 -11.85 13.03
C ARG A 306 -32.08 -11.77 11.93
N GLN A 307 -32.02 -12.78 11.05
CA GLN A 307 -31.11 -12.76 9.91
C GLN A 307 -31.49 -11.63 8.94
N LEU A 308 -32.77 -11.55 8.58
CA LEU A 308 -33.28 -10.52 7.67
C LEU A 308 -33.07 -9.11 8.23
N ARG A 309 -33.25 -8.92 9.55
CA ARG A 309 -32.91 -7.65 10.24
C ARG A 309 -31.46 -7.27 10.02
N ASN A 310 -30.54 -8.23 10.15
CA ASN A 310 -29.11 -7.99 9.97
C ASN A 310 -28.80 -7.67 8.50
N ASP A 311 -29.42 -8.37 7.55
CA ASP A 311 -29.26 -8.10 6.11
C ASP A 311 -29.71 -6.68 5.75
N ILE A 312 -30.86 -6.24 6.28
CA ILE A 312 -31.35 -4.86 6.11
C ILE A 312 -30.38 -3.84 6.71
N LEU A 313 -29.78 -4.12 7.86
CA LEU A 313 -28.78 -3.23 8.46
C LEU A 313 -27.50 -3.16 7.62
N VAL A 314 -27.06 -4.26 7.01
CA VAL A 314 -25.91 -4.27 6.09
C VAL A 314 -26.21 -3.42 4.86
N ILE A 315 -27.38 -3.60 4.22
CA ILE A 315 -27.82 -2.79 3.09
C ILE A 315 -27.84 -1.31 3.47
N THR A 316 -28.44 -0.98 4.63
CA THR A 316 -28.48 0.39 5.16
C THR A 316 -27.09 0.96 5.40
N THR A 317 -26.17 0.16 5.95
CA THR A 317 -24.79 0.59 6.22
C THR A 317 -24.02 0.88 4.93
N ILE A 318 -24.29 0.13 3.85
CA ILE A 318 -23.72 0.40 2.52
C ILE A 318 -24.26 1.71 1.94
N ILE A 319 -25.56 1.95 2.05
CA ILE A 319 -26.18 3.21 1.56
C ILE A 319 -25.63 4.41 2.34
N ALA A 320 -25.50 4.29 3.66
CA ALA A 320 -24.99 5.36 4.53
C ALA A 320 -23.53 5.76 4.27
N GLN A 321 -22.79 5.01 3.45
CA GLN A 321 -21.45 5.43 3.00
C GLN A 321 -21.51 6.62 2.02
N ASN A 322 -22.66 6.85 1.38
CA ASN A 322 -22.91 8.01 0.55
C ASN A 322 -23.34 9.20 1.42
N PRO A 323 -22.57 10.30 1.47
CA PRO A 323 -22.95 11.50 2.22
C PRO A 323 -24.26 12.15 1.74
N GLU A 324 -24.70 11.90 0.51
CA GLU A 324 -25.97 12.43 -0.03
C GLU A 324 -27.21 11.64 0.44
N ALA A 325 -27.03 10.50 1.12
CA ALA A 325 -28.15 9.71 1.60
C ALA A 325 -28.85 10.40 2.79
N PRO A 326 -30.16 10.67 2.75
CA PRO A 326 -30.87 11.45 3.79
C PRO A 326 -31.16 10.64 5.08
N MET A 327 -30.10 10.10 5.70
CA MET A 327 -30.14 9.23 6.89
C MET A 327 -30.62 9.96 8.14
N ILE A 328 -30.29 11.25 8.26
CA ILE A 328 -30.69 12.10 9.39
C ILE A 328 -32.13 12.58 9.22
N GLU A 329 -32.50 13.02 8.01
CA GLU A 329 -33.81 13.58 7.68
C GLU A 329 -34.92 12.53 7.83
N CYS A 330 -34.67 11.27 7.44
CA CYS A 330 -35.61 10.18 7.69
C CYS A 330 -35.66 9.75 9.17
N GLY A 331 -34.75 10.25 10.01
CA GLY A 331 -34.62 9.92 11.42
C GLY A 331 -34.04 8.53 11.70
N PHE A 332 -33.52 7.84 10.69
CA PHE A 332 -32.97 6.48 10.86
C PHE A 332 -31.67 6.50 11.66
N THR A 333 -30.81 7.51 11.46
CA THR A 333 -29.59 7.71 12.26
C THR A 333 -29.88 7.73 13.77
N LYS A 334 -30.93 8.44 14.19
CA LYS A 334 -31.33 8.54 15.60
C LYS A 334 -31.75 7.19 16.18
N ASP A 335 -32.51 6.40 15.41
CA ASP A 335 -32.97 5.09 15.83
C ASP A 335 -31.83 4.08 15.89
N LEU A 336 -30.92 4.09 14.91
CA LEU A 336 -29.72 3.24 14.90
C LEU A 336 -28.81 3.52 16.11
N ILE A 337 -28.59 4.80 16.44
CA ILE A 337 -27.82 5.19 17.62
C ILE A 337 -28.50 4.68 18.91
N LEU A 338 -29.83 4.84 19.02
CA LEU A 338 -30.60 4.32 20.15
C LEU A 338 -30.46 2.79 20.27
N PHE A 339 -30.62 2.05 19.18
CA PHE A 339 -30.48 0.59 19.16
C PHE A 339 -29.04 0.14 19.42
N ALA A 340 -28.05 0.95 19.10
CA ALA A 340 -26.66 0.65 19.41
C ALA A 340 -26.32 0.83 20.90
N THR A 341 -27.02 1.69 21.65
CA THR A 341 -26.64 2.04 23.04
C THR A 341 -27.63 1.59 24.13
N PHE A 342 -28.84 1.15 23.78
CA PHE A 342 -29.91 0.90 24.78
C PHE A 342 -29.61 -0.17 25.85
N ASN A 343 -28.73 -1.14 25.55
CA ASN A 343 -28.35 -2.17 26.51
C ASN A 343 -27.46 -1.61 27.62
N GLU A 344 -26.60 -0.66 27.26
CA GLU A 344 -25.59 -0.07 28.13
C GLU A 344 -26.12 1.18 28.83
N VAL A 345 -26.97 1.95 28.14
CA VAL A 345 -27.51 3.22 28.59
C VAL A 345 -29.01 3.09 28.78
N LYS A 346 -29.48 3.31 30.02
CA LYS A 346 -30.91 3.33 30.33
C LYS A 346 -31.60 4.42 29.52
N SER A 347 -32.57 4.02 28.70
CA SER A 347 -33.43 4.91 27.91
C SER A 347 -34.88 4.81 28.35
N GLN A 348 -35.59 5.93 28.33
CA GLN A 348 -37.05 5.97 28.54
C GLN A 348 -37.83 5.81 27.23
N ASN A 349 -37.15 5.71 26.08
CA ASN A 349 -37.77 5.59 24.77
C ASN A 349 -38.59 4.29 24.68
N LEU A 350 -39.83 4.41 24.21
CA LEU A 350 -40.78 3.30 24.06
C LEU A 350 -40.27 2.22 23.11
N LEU A 351 -39.44 2.59 22.12
CA LEU A 351 -38.82 1.66 21.17
C LEU A 351 -37.84 0.69 21.84
N VAL A 352 -37.33 0.96 23.04
CA VAL A 352 -36.38 0.04 23.70
C VAL A 352 -36.85 -0.40 25.09
N LYS A 353 -38.01 0.09 25.52
CA LYS A 353 -38.58 -0.23 26.82
C LYS A 353 -38.99 -1.69 26.88
N GLY A 354 -38.28 -2.48 27.68
CA GLY A 354 -38.54 -3.92 27.85
C GLY A 354 -37.91 -4.81 26.78
N LEU A 355 -37.15 -4.24 25.85
CA LEU A 355 -36.42 -4.96 24.83
C LEU A 355 -35.14 -5.57 25.42
N LYS A 356 -34.81 -6.80 25.02
CA LYS A 356 -33.57 -7.48 25.41
C LYS A 356 -33.03 -8.27 24.23
N LEU A 357 -31.73 -8.15 23.98
CA LEU A 357 -31.05 -9.04 23.05
C LEU A 357 -30.93 -10.44 23.67
N SER A 358 -31.09 -11.47 22.84
CA SER A 358 -30.83 -12.86 23.21
C SER A 358 -29.35 -13.21 23.01
N ASN A 359 -28.91 -14.35 23.54
CA ASN A 359 -27.57 -14.90 23.29
C ASN A 359 -27.47 -15.65 21.95
N SER A 360 -28.33 -15.31 20.98
CA SER A 360 -28.28 -15.92 19.65
C SER A 360 -27.11 -15.36 18.85
N TYR A 361 -26.65 -16.12 17.86
CA TYR A 361 -25.58 -15.67 16.97
C TYR A 361 -26.02 -14.43 16.17
N GLU A 362 -27.28 -14.35 15.75
CA GLU A 362 -27.79 -13.23 14.98
C GLU A 362 -27.85 -11.93 15.80
N ASP A 363 -28.18 -11.99 17.10
CA ASP A 363 -28.15 -10.81 17.97
C ASP A 363 -26.72 -10.35 18.32
N PHE A 364 -25.78 -11.29 18.38
CA PHE A 364 -24.36 -10.97 18.48
C PHE A 364 -23.86 -10.23 17.23
N GLU A 365 -24.17 -10.75 16.04
CA GLU A 365 -23.82 -10.10 14.77
C GLU A 365 -24.49 -8.73 14.63
N LEU A 366 -25.76 -8.60 15.03
CA LEU A 366 -26.46 -7.31 15.07
C LEU A 366 -25.69 -6.27 15.87
N LYS A 367 -25.21 -6.63 17.08
CA LYS A 367 -24.50 -5.69 17.94
C LYS A 367 -23.20 -5.20 17.29
N LYS A 368 -22.48 -6.08 16.58
CA LYS A 368 -21.30 -5.70 15.79
C LYS A 368 -21.67 -4.78 14.61
N LEU A 369 -22.74 -5.10 13.88
CA LEU A 369 -23.21 -4.27 12.77
C LEU A 369 -23.64 -2.88 13.25
N LEU A 370 -24.25 -2.76 14.43
CA LEU A 370 -24.61 -1.49 15.05
C LEU A 370 -23.39 -0.65 15.44
N PHE A 371 -22.29 -1.26 15.89
CA PHE A 371 -21.04 -0.55 16.09
C PHE A 371 -20.43 -0.07 14.76
N ASN A 372 -20.44 -0.94 13.75
CA ASN A 372 -19.93 -0.59 12.43
C ASN A 372 -20.70 0.57 11.78
N VAL A 373 -22.04 0.57 11.87
CA VAL A 373 -22.84 1.66 11.29
C VAL A 373 -22.57 3.00 12.00
N ILE A 374 -22.30 3.00 13.31
CA ILE A 374 -21.88 4.22 14.03
C ILE A 374 -20.60 4.81 13.42
N VAL A 375 -19.60 3.97 13.09
CA VAL A 375 -18.34 4.42 12.46
C VAL A 375 -18.58 5.05 11.07
N ILE A 376 -19.59 4.57 10.34
CA ILE A 376 -19.97 5.18 9.06
C ILE A 376 -20.68 6.51 9.29
N LEU A 377 -21.66 6.53 10.19
CA LEU A 377 -22.49 7.71 10.46
C LEU A 377 -21.70 8.87 11.10
N CYS A 378 -20.66 8.59 11.90
CA CYS A 378 -19.86 9.63 12.55
C CYS A 378 -18.98 10.44 11.57
N LYS A 379 -18.83 9.99 10.32
CA LYS A 379 -18.13 10.76 9.27
C LYS A 379 -18.91 12.00 8.84
N ASP A 380 -20.21 12.03 9.09
CA ASP A 380 -21.07 13.17 8.78
C ASP A 380 -21.25 14.07 10.02
N LEU A 381 -20.71 15.29 9.98
CA LEU A 381 -20.66 16.21 11.13
C LEU A 381 -22.02 16.53 11.78
N PRO A 382 -23.14 16.69 11.04
CA PRO A 382 -24.47 16.87 11.64
C PRO A 382 -24.91 15.71 12.56
N THR A 383 -24.32 14.52 12.42
CA THR A 383 -24.60 13.36 13.28
C THR A 383 -24.03 13.52 14.70
N VAL A 384 -23.04 14.41 14.91
CA VAL A 384 -22.37 14.61 16.21
C VAL A 384 -23.36 14.83 17.36
N GLN A 385 -24.35 15.72 17.19
CA GLN A 385 -25.35 15.98 18.24
C GLN A 385 -26.18 14.73 18.58
N LEU A 386 -26.51 13.90 17.58
CA LEU A 386 -27.25 12.66 17.81
C LEU A 386 -26.42 11.63 18.58
N LEU A 387 -25.10 11.60 18.37
CA LEU A 387 -24.18 10.73 19.12
C LEU A 387 -24.04 11.17 20.58
N ILE A 388 -24.02 12.49 20.83
CA ILE A 388 -24.03 13.09 22.18
C ILE A 388 -25.32 12.69 22.90
N ASP A 389 -26.47 12.96 22.29
CA ASP A 389 -27.80 12.65 22.86
C ASP A 389 -27.96 11.14 23.13
N GLY A 390 -27.41 10.31 22.23
CA GLY A 390 -27.37 8.86 22.33
C GLY A 390 -26.40 8.31 23.39
N LYS A 391 -25.56 9.16 23.99
CA LYS A 391 -24.52 8.80 24.99
C LYS A 391 -23.59 7.68 24.49
N VAL A 392 -23.20 7.75 23.22
CA VAL A 392 -22.44 6.69 22.54
C VAL A 392 -21.10 6.41 23.24
N ILE A 393 -20.38 7.45 23.64
CA ILE A 393 -19.10 7.32 24.36
C ILE A 393 -19.26 6.53 25.66
N LEU A 394 -20.27 6.89 26.48
CA LEU A 394 -20.56 6.18 27.72
C LEU A 394 -20.91 4.71 27.48
N ALA A 395 -21.72 4.43 26.45
CA ALA A 395 -22.11 3.08 26.08
C ALA A 395 -20.90 2.21 25.69
N LEU A 396 -20.03 2.73 24.81
CA LEU A 396 -18.84 2.00 24.35
C LEU A 396 -17.84 1.76 25.49
N PHE A 397 -17.66 2.73 26.39
CA PHE A 397 -16.79 2.57 27.56
C PHE A 397 -17.25 1.50 28.56
N THR A 398 -18.48 0.98 28.45
CA THR A 398 -18.90 -0.18 29.25
C THR A 398 -18.15 -1.46 28.89
N TYR A 399 -17.59 -1.54 27.68
CA TYR A 399 -16.79 -2.67 27.18
C TYR A 399 -15.28 -2.52 27.47
N VAL A 400 -14.79 -1.29 27.67
CA VAL A 400 -13.36 -1.00 27.90
C VAL A 400 -13.01 -1.12 29.38
N LYS A 401 -13.02 -2.36 29.86
CA LYS A 401 -12.65 -2.71 31.24
C LYS A 401 -12.17 -4.15 31.32
N LYS A 402 -11.43 -4.49 32.38
CA LYS A 402 -11.05 -5.88 32.66
C LYS A 402 -12.29 -6.77 32.64
N PRO A 403 -12.27 -7.93 31.95
CA PRO A 403 -13.38 -8.87 31.99
C PRO A 403 -13.57 -9.39 33.43
N GLU A 404 -14.60 -8.90 34.11
CA GLU A 404 -15.00 -9.42 35.42
C GLU A 404 -15.86 -10.67 35.23
N LYS A 405 -15.62 -11.69 36.06
CA LYS A 405 -16.50 -12.87 36.11
C LYS A 405 -17.84 -12.50 36.77
N GLN A 406 -18.75 -11.72 36.15
CA GLN A 406 -20.17 -11.70 36.57
C GLN A 406 -21.23 -10.98 35.69
N LYS A 407 -22.33 -11.73 35.48
CA LYS A 407 -23.79 -11.44 35.65
C LYS A 407 -24.59 -10.46 34.78
N ILE A 408 -24.01 -9.66 33.89
CA ILE A 408 -24.82 -8.60 33.22
C ILE A 408 -25.35 -8.99 31.82
N MET A 409 -24.71 -9.91 31.08
CA MET A 409 -25.25 -10.55 29.86
C MET A 409 -24.61 -11.91 29.59
N ASP A 410 -25.38 -12.81 28.96
CA ASP A 410 -25.03 -14.22 28.69
C ASP A 410 -24.02 -14.40 27.53
N TRP A 411 -23.34 -13.37 27.04
CA TRP A 411 -22.35 -13.56 25.96
C TRP A 411 -21.24 -14.50 26.41
N SER A 412 -20.84 -15.41 25.53
CA SER A 412 -19.65 -16.22 25.75
C SER A 412 -18.40 -15.34 25.87
N ALA A 413 -17.34 -15.84 26.52
CA ALA A 413 -16.09 -15.11 26.65
C ALA A 413 -15.52 -14.67 25.29
N ALA A 414 -15.66 -15.50 24.25
CA ALA A 414 -15.23 -15.18 22.88
C ALA A 414 -16.05 -14.05 22.25
N GLN A 415 -17.37 -14.08 22.40
CA GLN A 415 -18.24 -13.01 21.89
C GLN A 415 -18.00 -11.69 22.63
N HIS A 416 -17.82 -11.75 23.95
CA HIS A 416 -17.51 -10.55 24.73
C HIS A 416 -16.17 -9.93 24.32
N GLU A 417 -15.15 -10.75 24.10
CA GLU A 417 -13.85 -10.32 23.59
C GLU A 417 -13.99 -9.59 22.24
N GLU A 418 -14.77 -10.15 21.29
CA GLU A 418 -14.97 -9.53 19.99
C GLU A 418 -15.74 -8.21 20.07
N LEU A 419 -16.81 -8.14 20.89
CA LEU A 419 -17.53 -6.89 21.13
C LEU A 419 -16.64 -5.83 21.81
N GLN A 420 -15.78 -6.25 22.74
CA GLN A 420 -14.83 -5.36 23.40
C GLN A 420 -13.86 -4.75 22.39
N LEU A 421 -13.25 -5.56 21.53
CA LEU A 421 -12.32 -5.07 20.51
C LEU A 421 -13.03 -4.15 19.51
N HIS A 422 -14.25 -4.51 19.08
CA HIS A 422 -15.04 -3.69 18.17
C HIS A 422 -15.45 -2.35 18.82
N ALA A 423 -15.81 -2.35 20.11
CA ALA A 423 -16.16 -1.13 20.84
C ALA A 423 -14.97 -0.17 20.96
N ILE A 424 -13.76 -0.66 21.25
CA ILE A 424 -12.55 0.17 21.29
C ILE A 424 -12.20 0.72 19.90
N ALA A 425 -12.34 -0.10 18.86
CA ALA A 425 -12.16 0.35 17.47
C ALA A 425 -13.17 1.45 17.09
N THR A 426 -14.42 1.30 17.53
CA THR A 426 -15.49 2.30 17.32
C THR A 426 -15.17 3.60 18.07
N LEU A 427 -14.73 3.50 19.34
CA LEU A 427 -14.28 4.65 20.12
C LEU A 427 -13.15 5.42 19.41
N SER A 428 -12.22 4.72 18.76
CA SER A 428 -11.11 5.36 18.04
C SER A 428 -11.59 6.27 16.90
N SER A 429 -12.80 6.04 16.37
CA SER A 429 -13.40 6.86 15.31
C SER A 429 -14.33 7.95 15.86
N VAL A 430 -15.02 7.68 16.96
CA VAL A 430 -16.09 8.54 17.49
C VAL A 430 -15.59 9.49 18.58
N ALA A 431 -14.68 9.05 19.45
CA ALA A 431 -14.15 9.86 20.55
C ALA A 431 -13.47 11.15 20.09
N PRO A 432 -12.70 11.18 18.98
CA PRO A 432 -12.09 12.42 18.51
C PRO A 432 -13.09 13.51 18.12
N LEU A 433 -14.34 13.14 17.83
CA LEU A 433 -15.42 14.07 17.51
C LEU A 433 -16.22 14.52 18.76
N LEU A 434 -16.04 13.84 19.89
CA LEU A 434 -16.85 13.95 21.12
C LEU A 434 -15.94 14.10 22.33
N ILE A 435 -15.05 15.10 22.28
CA ILE A 435 -13.99 15.31 23.28
C ILE A 435 -14.59 15.57 24.66
N GLU A 436 -15.63 16.41 24.75
CA GLU A 436 -16.28 16.76 26.03
C GLU A 436 -16.90 15.53 26.71
N GLU A 437 -17.59 14.68 25.95
CA GLU A 437 -18.21 13.45 26.44
C GLU A 437 -17.15 12.42 26.84
N TYR A 438 -16.06 12.32 26.07
CA TYR A 438 -14.91 11.48 26.37
C TYR A 438 -14.25 11.88 27.69
N MET A 439 -13.97 13.17 27.87
CA MET A 439 -13.36 13.69 29.11
C MET A 439 -14.31 13.57 30.30
N SER A 440 -15.60 13.84 30.11
CA SER A 440 -16.64 13.63 31.14
C SER A 440 -16.74 12.17 31.60
N CYS A 441 -16.44 11.22 30.72
CA CYS A 441 -16.38 9.79 31.04
C CYS A 441 -15.05 9.36 31.68
N GLN A 442 -14.11 10.28 31.92
CA GLN A 442 -12.73 9.98 32.33
C GLN A 442 -12.01 9.06 31.32
N GLY A 443 -12.19 9.34 30.02
CA GLY A 443 -11.72 8.48 28.93
C GLY A 443 -10.24 8.11 29.05
N ASN A 444 -9.36 9.11 29.24
CA ASN A 444 -7.93 8.88 29.43
C ASN A 444 -7.64 7.89 30.56
N ALA A 445 -8.18 8.13 31.75
CA ALA A 445 -7.95 7.25 32.91
C ALA A 445 -8.44 5.82 32.66
N ARG A 446 -9.59 5.64 31.99
CA ARG A 446 -10.12 4.31 31.67
C ARG A 446 -9.24 3.57 30.66
N VAL A 447 -8.76 4.25 29.62
CA VAL A 447 -7.91 3.64 28.60
C VAL A 447 -6.55 3.26 29.18
N LEU A 448 -5.93 4.14 30.00
CA LEU A 448 -4.65 3.86 30.65
C LEU A 448 -4.75 2.71 31.66
N ALA A 449 -5.83 2.64 32.45
CA ALA A 449 -6.08 1.51 33.36
C ALA A 449 -6.33 0.20 32.60
N PHE A 450 -6.97 0.28 31.42
CA PHE A 450 -7.17 -0.90 30.58
C PHE A 450 -5.86 -1.37 29.94
N LEU A 451 -4.95 -0.46 29.58
CA LEU A 451 -3.60 -0.79 29.12
C LEU A 451 -2.74 -1.42 30.23
N GLU A 452 -2.86 -0.94 31.47
CA GLU A 452 -2.21 -1.57 32.64
C GLU A 452 -2.68 -3.03 32.81
N TRP A 453 -3.97 -3.30 32.61
CA TRP A 453 -4.47 -4.69 32.57
C TRP A 453 -3.92 -5.49 31.38
N CYS A 454 -3.72 -4.87 30.22
CA CYS A 454 -3.12 -5.53 29.05
C CYS A 454 -1.66 -5.94 29.31
N GLU A 455 -0.94 -5.16 30.11
CA GLU A 455 0.44 -5.42 30.52
C GLU A 455 0.55 -6.49 31.63
N SER A 456 -0.49 -6.66 32.45
CA SER A 456 -0.45 -7.60 33.57
C SER A 456 -0.24 -9.06 33.13
N GLU A 457 0.48 -9.84 33.95
CA GLU A 457 0.72 -11.27 33.70
C GLU A 457 -0.52 -12.16 33.99
N ASP A 458 -1.69 -11.54 34.21
CA ASP A 458 -2.94 -12.28 34.43
C ASP A 458 -3.25 -13.20 33.24
N PRO A 459 -3.54 -14.50 33.48
CA PRO A 459 -3.86 -15.43 32.41
C PRO A 459 -5.12 -15.00 31.67
N PHE A 460 -4.99 -14.71 30.38
CA PHE A 460 -6.08 -14.34 29.50
C PHE A 460 -6.02 -15.18 28.22
N PHE A 461 -7.02 -16.02 28.05
CA PHE A 461 -7.13 -16.89 26.88
C PHE A 461 -7.95 -16.17 25.80
N SER A 462 -7.30 -15.25 25.08
CA SER A 462 -7.87 -14.67 23.86
C SER A 462 -8.10 -15.75 22.80
N HIS A 463 -9.26 -15.71 22.14
CA HIS A 463 -9.60 -16.63 21.07
C HIS A 463 -8.93 -16.24 19.75
N GLY A 464 -8.76 -14.94 19.50
CA GLY A 464 -8.01 -14.39 18.35
C GLY A 464 -8.58 -14.72 16.97
N ASN A 465 -9.79 -15.27 16.89
CA ASN A 465 -10.41 -15.71 15.63
C ASN A 465 -11.25 -14.62 14.94
N SER A 466 -11.47 -13.48 15.59
CA SER A 466 -12.22 -12.37 15.03
C SER A 466 -11.32 -11.42 14.23
N PHE A 467 -11.90 -10.63 13.33
CA PHE A 467 -11.17 -9.64 12.53
C PHE A 467 -10.30 -8.71 13.41
N HIS A 468 -10.90 -8.13 14.45
CA HIS A 468 -10.20 -7.29 15.42
C HIS A 468 -9.30 -8.11 16.38
N GLY A 469 -9.49 -9.43 16.51
CA GLY A 469 -8.69 -10.32 17.35
C GLY A 469 -7.40 -10.84 16.69
N THR A 470 -7.19 -10.57 15.39
CA THR A 470 -6.03 -11.06 14.63
C THR A 470 -4.71 -10.69 15.32
N GLY A 471 -3.85 -11.70 15.56
CA GLY A 471 -2.56 -11.55 16.25
C GLY A 471 -2.63 -11.60 17.79
N GLY A 472 -3.84 -11.67 18.37
CA GLY A 472 -4.05 -11.65 19.82
C GLY A 472 -4.20 -13.02 20.49
N ARG A 473 -4.18 -14.13 19.74
CA ARG A 473 -4.57 -15.45 20.28
C ARG A 473 -3.68 -15.86 21.46
N GLY A 474 -4.30 -16.09 22.62
CA GLY A 474 -3.61 -16.48 23.85
C GLY A 474 -2.86 -15.35 24.57
N ASN A 475 -2.99 -14.10 24.12
CA ASN A 475 -2.38 -12.91 24.73
C ASN A 475 -3.38 -11.73 24.75
N LYS A 476 -2.92 -10.53 25.15
CA LYS A 476 -3.74 -9.29 25.21
C LYS A 476 -3.34 -8.24 24.16
N PHE A 477 -2.53 -8.61 23.16
CA PHE A 477 -2.01 -7.67 22.16
C PHE A 477 -3.10 -7.07 21.27
N ALA A 478 -4.17 -7.81 20.97
CA ALA A 478 -5.29 -7.25 20.23
C ALA A 478 -5.95 -6.08 20.99
N GLN A 479 -6.16 -6.25 22.31
CA GLN A 479 -6.72 -5.22 23.19
C GLN A 479 -5.76 -4.03 23.28
N MET A 480 -4.48 -4.30 23.54
CA MET A 480 -3.44 -3.28 23.61
C MET A 480 -3.37 -2.45 22.32
N ARG A 481 -3.35 -3.10 21.15
CA ARG A 481 -3.34 -2.45 19.84
C ARG A 481 -4.50 -1.46 19.69
N TYR A 482 -5.73 -1.88 19.95
CA TYR A 482 -6.88 -0.98 19.76
C TYR A 482 -6.93 0.14 20.81
N SER A 483 -6.47 -0.12 22.04
CA SER A 483 -6.36 0.93 23.06
C SER A 483 -5.31 1.98 22.70
N LEU A 484 -4.16 1.56 22.16
CA LEU A 484 -3.14 2.49 21.65
C LEU A 484 -3.65 3.26 20.43
N ARG A 485 -4.40 2.62 19.52
CA ARG A 485 -5.03 3.34 18.39
C ARG A 485 -6.02 4.41 18.85
N LEU A 486 -6.80 4.14 19.90
CA LEU A 486 -7.67 5.14 20.53
C LEU A 486 -6.85 6.28 21.13
N LEU A 487 -5.83 5.98 21.95
CA LEU A 487 -4.97 7.03 22.51
C LEU A 487 -4.30 7.87 21.43
N ARG A 488 -3.78 7.23 20.38
CA ARG A 488 -3.17 7.92 19.25
C ARG A 488 -4.18 8.85 18.57
N ALA A 489 -5.40 8.37 18.29
CA ALA A 489 -6.44 9.22 17.70
C ALA A 489 -6.78 10.44 18.57
N MET A 490 -6.74 10.29 19.90
CA MET A 490 -6.98 11.41 20.82
C MET A 490 -5.79 12.38 20.91
N VAL A 491 -4.55 11.88 20.92
CA VAL A 491 -3.33 12.73 21.00
C VAL A 491 -3.15 13.59 19.75
N TYR A 492 -3.44 13.02 18.57
CA TYR A 492 -3.32 13.69 17.27
C TYR A 492 -4.38 14.77 17.02
N LEU A 493 -5.33 14.96 17.93
CA LEU A 493 -6.20 16.14 17.90
C LEU A 493 -5.48 17.43 18.28
N GLU A 494 -4.29 17.33 18.88
CA GLU A 494 -3.54 18.48 19.43
C GLU A 494 -4.34 19.28 20.48
N ASP A 495 -5.34 18.65 21.09
CA ASP A 495 -6.13 19.26 22.16
C ASP A 495 -5.32 19.27 23.47
N GLU A 496 -4.98 20.47 23.94
CA GLU A 496 -4.15 20.64 25.14
C GLU A 496 -4.81 20.13 26.43
N THR A 497 -6.15 20.10 26.52
CA THR A 497 -6.83 19.58 27.71
C THR A 497 -6.67 18.07 27.81
N VAL A 498 -6.82 17.37 26.69
CA VAL A 498 -6.63 15.91 26.59
C VAL A 498 -5.16 15.57 26.82
N ASN A 499 -4.24 16.25 26.13
CA ASN A 499 -2.81 15.94 26.17
C ASN A 499 -2.17 16.28 27.54
N THR A 500 -2.58 17.38 28.17
CA THR A 500 -2.11 17.70 29.53
C THR A 500 -2.62 16.67 30.54
N ASP A 501 -3.90 16.28 30.47
CA ASP A 501 -4.48 15.26 31.37
C ASP A 501 -3.80 13.88 31.20
N LEU A 502 -3.44 13.50 29.97
CA LEU A 502 -2.66 12.30 29.67
C LEU A 502 -1.25 12.36 30.29
N CYS A 503 -0.55 13.48 30.11
CA CYS A 503 0.80 13.67 30.66
C CYS A 503 0.80 13.63 32.20
N GLU A 504 -0.15 14.31 32.85
CA GLU A 504 -0.30 14.30 34.32
C GLU A 504 -0.55 12.90 34.88
N LYS A 505 -1.18 12.01 34.09
CA LYS A 505 -1.43 10.60 34.45
C LYS A 505 -0.23 9.67 34.19
N GLY A 506 0.91 10.20 33.77
CA GLY A 506 2.12 9.41 33.54
C GLY A 506 2.09 8.58 32.26
N THR A 507 1.33 9.02 31.24
CA THR A 507 1.21 8.28 29.97
C THR A 507 2.57 8.05 29.31
N ILE A 508 3.49 9.03 29.36
CA ILE A 508 4.82 8.90 28.75
C ILE A 508 5.61 7.74 29.38
N GLN A 509 5.65 7.68 30.71
CA GLN A 509 6.34 6.61 31.44
C GLN A 509 5.68 5.24 31.21
N GLN A 510 4.34 5.19 31.19
CA GLN A 510 3.61 3.96 30.90
C GLN A 510 3.92 3.45 29.49
N MET A 511 3.92 4.33 28.48
CA MET A 511 4.26 3.99 27.09
C MET A 511 5.68 3.43 26.97
N ILE A 512 6.66 4.08 27.61
CA ILE A 512 8.06 3.60 27.65
C ILE A 512 8.14 2.23 28.34
N GLY A 513 7.42 2.04 29.46
CA GLY A 513 7.35 0.76 30.18
C GLY A 513 6.82 -0.39 29.34
N ILE A 514 5.67 -0.18 28.67
CA ILE A 514 5.06 -1.16 27.76
C ILE A 514 6.04 -1.51 26.63
N PHE A 515 6.69 -0.51 26.03
CA PHE A 515 7.65 -0.73 24.96
C PHE A 515 8.83 -1.61 25.41
N LYS A 516 9.42 -1.30 26.58
CA LYS A 516 10.53 -2.07 27.16
C LYS A 516 10.13 -3.52 27.46
N ASN A 517 8.93 -3.73 27.98
CA ASN A 517 8.41 -5.07 28.26
C ASN A 517 8.27 -5.90 26.98
N ILE A 518 7.77 -5.30 25.90
CA ILE A 518 7.67 -5.95 24.58
C ILE A 518 9.05 -6.31 24.03
N ILE A 519 10.04 -5.42 24.12
CA ILE A 519 11.43 -5.71 23.70
C ILE A 519 12.00 -6.91 24.48
N SER A 520 11.78 -6.95 25.79
CA SER A 520 12.40 -7.96 26.66
C SER A 520 11.86 -9.39 26.47
N LYS A 521 10.64 -9.53 25.93
CA LYS A 521 9.97 -10.80 25.70
C LYS A 521 9.62 -10.96 24.20
N PRO A 522 10.61 -11.10 23.30
CA PRO A 522 10.36 -11.18 21.87
C PRO A 522 9.60 -12.46 21.51
N ASN A 523 8.43 -12.32 20.88
CA ASN A 523 7.64 -13.44 20.37
C ASN A 523 7.71 -13.50 18.84
N GLU A 524 8.47 -14.45 18.29
CA GLU A 524 8.67 -14.61 16.84
C GLU A 524 7.37 -14.87 16.07
N LYS A 525 6.32 -15.41 16.72
CA LYS A 525 5.05 -15.76 16.06
C LYS A 525 4.11 -14.57 15.86
N GLU A 526 4.36 -13.44 16.53
CA GLU A 526 3.48 -12.28 16.60
C GLU A 526 4.18 -10.99 16.15
N GLU A 527 5.21 -11.12 15.31
CA GLU A 527 6.09 -10.01 14.91
C GLU A 527 5.32 -8.83 14.32
N ALA A 528 4.31 -9.04 13.47
CA ALA A 528 3.57 -7.95 12.82
C ALA A 528 2.75 -7.09 13.81
N ILE A 529 1.99 -7.70 14.72
CA ILE A 529 1.19 -6.96 15.71
C ILE A 529 2.07 -6.23 16.72
N VAL A 530 3.20 -6.83 17.09
CA VAL A 530 4.20 -6.22 17.97
C VAL A 530 4.79 -4.95 17.33
N LEU A 531 5.15 -5.01 16.04
CA LEU A 531 5.67 -3.85 15.31
C LEU A 531 4.61 -2.72 15.21
N GLU A 532 3.34 -3.06 15.00
CA GLU A 532 2.25 -2.07 15.03
C GLU A 532 2.14 -1.40 16.41
N ILE A 533 2.13 -2.18 17.49
CA ILE A 533 2.08 -1.67 18.87
C ILE A 533 3.25 -0.73 19.16
N GLN A 534 4.47 -1.13 18.79
CA GLN A 534 5.66 -0.31 18.94
C GLN A 534 5.56 1.01 18.15
N SER A 535 5.06 0.94 16.91
CA SER A 535 4.87 2.13 16.08
C SER A 535 3.84 3.08 16.70
N ASP A 536 2.69 2.57 17.14
CA ASP A 536 1.64 3.37 17.78
C ASP A 536 2.14 4.02 19.08
N ILE A 537 2.93 3.30 19.89
CA ILE A 537 3.56 3.88 21.10
C ILE A 537 4.47 5.06 20.76
N LEU A 538 5.36 4.91 19.77
CA LEU A 538 6.27 5.98 19.38
C LEU A 538 5.52 7.18 18.81
N LEU A 539 4.45 6.97 18.05
CA LEU A 539 3.60 8.04 17.53
C LEU A 539 2.83 8.78 18.63
N ILE A 540 2.35 8.07 19.65
CA ILE A 540 1.73 8.68 20.84
C ILE A 540 2.75 9.55 21.58
N LEU A 541 3.96 9.01 21.83
CA LEU A 541 5.03 9.75 22.49
C LEU A 541 5.41 11.00 21.69
N SER A 542 5.50 10.88 20.37
CA SER A 542 5.80 12.00 19.47
C SER A 542 4.77 13.13 19.59
N GLY A 543 3.48 12.82 19.45
CA GLY A 543 2.42 13.82 19.56
C GLY A 543 2.29 14.44 20.96
N LEU A 544 2.60 13.70 22.03
CA LEU A 544 2.62 14.27 23.39
C LEU A 544 3.82 15.21 23.61
N CYS A 545 4.99 14.87 23.07
CA CYS A 545 6.24 15.60 23.30
C CYS A 545 6.48 16.77 22.33
N GLU A 546 5.82 16.77 21.18
CA GLU A 546 5.98 17.81 20.15
C GLU A 546 5.79 19.21 20.76
N ASN A 547 6.71 20.14 20.48
CA ASN A 547 6.72 21.52 20.99
C ASN A 547 6.74 21.71 22.53
N HIS A 548 6.80 20.65 23.34
CA HIS A 548 6.68 20.72 24.81
C HIS A 548 7.95 20.24 25.54
N ILE A 549 8.84 21.17 25.90
CA ILE A 549 10.15 20.84 26.50
C ILE A 549 10.05 20.00 27.79
N GLN A 550 9.11 20.30 28.68
CA GLN A 550 8.91 19.55 29.94
C GLN A 550 8.54 18.08 29.68
N ARG A 551 7.74 17.82 28.64
CA ARG A 551 7.35 16.47 28.24
C ARG A 551 8.52 15.71 27.60
N LYS A 552 9.42 16.41 26.88
CA LYS A 552 10.68 15.85 26.38
C LYS A 552 11.66 15.50 27.50
N GLU A 553 11.71 16.30 28.58
CA GLU A 553 12.50 15.98 29.77
C GLU A 553 11.97 14.73 30.49
N ILE A 554 10.64 14.56 30.54
CA ILE A 554 10.00 13.35 31.08
C ILE A 554 10.32 12.11 30.24
N PHE A 555 10.33 12.25 28.91
CA PHE A 555 10.74 11.17 28.01
C PHE A 555 12.17 10.68 28.34
N GLY A 556 13.09 11.63 28.54
CA GLY A 556 14.39 11.41 29.18
C GLY A 556 15.25 10.32 28.55
N THR A 557 16.23 9.80 29.29
CA THR A 557 17.18 8.80 28.80
C THR A 557 16.52 7.46 28.50
N GLU A 558 15.50 7.09 29.27
CA GLU A 558 14.76 5.84 29.11
C GLU A 558 14.01 5.79 27.76
N GLY A 559 13.45 6.93 27.34
CA GLY A 559 12.83 7.10 26.03
C GLY A 559 13.86 7.08 24.90
N VAL A 560 15.02 7.72 25.11
CA VAL A 560 16.12 7.68 24.13
C VAL A 560 16.62 6.24 23.92
N ASP A 561 16.70 5.44 24.99
CA ASP A 561 17.13 4.03 24.90
C ASP A 561 16.19 3.16 24.05
N ILE A 562 14.86 3.36 24.10
CA ILE A 562 13.92 2.61 23.26
C ILE A 562 14.07 3.00 21.77
N VAL A 563 14.28 4.28 21.48
CA VAL A 563 14.54 4.77 20.11
C VAL A 563 15.82 4.17 19.55
N LEU A 564 16.90 4.18 20.34
CA LEU A 564 18.18 3.59 19.98
C LEU A 564 18.09 2.07 19.77
N HIS A 565 17.26 1.37 20.56
CA HIS A 565 17.03 -0.06 20.38
C HIS A 565 16.43 -0.35 19.00
N VAL A 566 15.40 0.40 18.59
CA VAL A 566 14.76 0.22 17.28
C VAL A 566 15.72 0.56 16.15
N MET A 567 16.50 1.65 16.27
CA MET A 567 17.48 2.06 15.27
C MET A 567 18.61 1.03 15.04
N LYS A 568 18.88 0.16 16.02
CA LYS A 568 19.84 -0.95 15.90
C LYS A 568 19.30 -2.18 15.15
N THR A 569 18.02 -2.18 14.78
CA THR A 569 17.40 -3.27 14.02
C THR A 569 18.08 -3.48 12.67
N ASP A 570 18.29 -4.74 12.26
CA ASP A 570 18.92 -5.07 10.99
C ASP A 570 18.17 -4.40 9.80
N PRO A 571 18.83 -3.53 9.02
CA PRO A 571 18.27 -2.89 7.83
C PRO A 571 17.64 -3.84 6.82
N ARG A 572 18.06 -5.11 6.76
CA ARG A 572 17.50 -6.11 5.85
C ARG A 572 16.01 -6.38 6.12
N LYS A 573 15.57 -6.19 7.37
CA LYS A 573 14.17 -6.38 7.76
C LYS A 573 13.22 -5.33 7.17
N LEU A 574 13.71 -4.19 6.70
CA LEU A 574 12.89 -3.16 6.04
C LEU A 574 12.19 -3.67 4.76
N GLN A 575 12.69 -4.76 4.17
CA GLN A 575 12.13 -5.40 2.98
C GLN A 575 11.16 -6.56 3.29
N SER A 576 10.92 -6.90 4.57
CA SER A 576 10.11 -8.08 4.93
C SER A 576 8.60 -7.90 4.74
N GLY A 577 8.11 -6.66 4.59
CA GLY A 577 6.68 -6.36 4.50
C GLY A 577 5.92 -6.43 5.84
N LEU A 578 6.58 -6.78 6.94
CA LEU A 578 5.94 -7.00 8.27
C LEU A 578 5.62 -5.73 9.07
N GLY A 579 5.97 -4.53 8.56
CA GLY A 579 5.71 -3.25 9.24
C GLY A 579 6.94 -2.48 9.70
N TYR A 580 8.16 -3.01 9.52
CA TYR A 580 9.41 -2.33 9.91
C TYR A 580 9.61 -0.93 9.30
N ASN A 581 9.01 -0.67 8.13
CA ASN A 581 9.05 0.67 7.53
C ASN A 581 8.25 1.69 8.34
N LEU A 582 7.06 1.30 8.84
CA LEU A 582 6.24 2.15 9.69
C LEU A 582 6.95 2.40 11.02
N LEU A 583 7.50 1.34 11.63
CA LEU A 583 8.27 1.46 12.87
C LEU A 583 9.45 2.42 12.72
N LEU A 584 10.20 2.34 11.62
CA LEU A 584 11.31 3.27 11.36
C LEU A 584 10.79 4.70 11.18
N PHE A 585 9.69 4.92 10.46
CA PHE A 585 9.07 6.25 10.37
C PHE A 585 8.69 6.80 11.74
N SER A 586 7.97 6.01 12.56
CA SER A 586 7.59 6.40 13.92
C SER A 586 8.80 6.65 14.81
N THR A 587 9.91 5.97 14.57
CA THR A 587 11.18 6.19 15.30
C THR A 587 11.83 7.50 14.90
N LEU A 588 11.89 7.81 13.60
CA LEU A 588 12.43 9.08 13.11
C LEU A 588 11.57 10.27 13.56
N ASP A 589 10.24 10.10 13.53
CA ASP A 589 9.27 11.05 14.07
C ASP A 589 9.49 11.27 15.58
N SER A 590 9.70 10.19 16.34
CA SER A 590 10.02 10.27 17.77
C SER A 590 11.34 10.96 18.06
N ILE A 591 12.37 10.78 17.22
CA ILE A 591 13.61 11.56 17.33
C ILE A 591 13.31 13.05 17.15
N TRP A 592 12.52 13.39 16.14
CA TRP A 592 12.14 14.78 15.86
C TRP A 592 11.34 15.40 17.01
N CYS A 593 10.27 14.75 17.42
CA CYS A 593 9.33 15.33 18.38
C CYS A 593 9.80 15.18 19.83
N CYS A 594 10.46 14.09 20.21
CA CYS A 594 10.80 13.79 21.61
C CYS A 594 12.23 14.18 22.01
N ILE A 595 13.20 14.17 21.09
CA ILE A 595 14.62 14.35 21.40
C ILE A 595 15.10 15.75 21.00
N LEU A 596 14.84 16.18 19.76
CA LEU A 596 15.33 17.46 19.25
C LEU A 596 14.81 18.65 20.06
N GLY A 597 15.66 19.63 20.29
CA GLY A 597 15.39 20.81 21.13
C GLY A 597 15.51 20.56 22.63
N CYS A 598 15.73 19.32 23.08
CA CYS A 598 15.99 18.98 24.48
C CYS A 598 17.46 18.59 24.65
N TYR A 599 18.32 19.56 24.95
CA TYR A 599 19.78 19.37 25.03
C TYR A 599 20.23 18.16 25.87
N PRO A 600 19.67 17.87 27.06
CA PRO A 600 20.06 16.65 27.80
C PRO A 600 19.79 15.35 27.04
N SER A 601 18.64 15.26 26.35
CA SER A 601 18.27 14.10 25.55
C SER A 601 19.09 14.00 24.27
N GLU A 602 19.37 15.12 23.62
CA GLU A 602 20.27 15.19 22.47
C GLU A 602 21.68 14.74 22.83
N ASP A 603 22.24 15.28 23.91
CA ASP A 603 23.57 14.94 24.40
C ASP A 603 23.67 13.44 24.71
N TYR A 604 22.68 12.89 25.39
CA TYR A 604 22.63 11.45 25.67
C TYR A 604 22.50 10.61 24.38
N PHE A 605 21.68 11.06 23.42
CA PHE A 605 21.56 10.40 22.11
C PHE A 605 22.90 10.41 21.34
N LEU A 606 23.64 11.52 21.39
CA LEU A 606 24.98 11.65 20.80
C LEU A 606 26.00 10.72 21.48
N GLU A 607 26.02 10.71 22.82
CA GLU A 607 26.90 9.86 23.64
C GLU A 607 26.66 8.36 23.39
N LYS A 608 25.43 7.98 23.03
CA LYS A 608 25.04 6.60 22.70
C LYS A 608 25.13 6.27 21.21
N GLU A 609 25.90 7.05 20.45
CA GLU A 609 26.15 6.84 19.01
C GLU A 609 24.87 6.91 18.15
N GLY A 610 23.83 7.61 18.60
CA GLY A 610 22.55 7.71 17.88
C GLY A 610 22.68 8.34 16.49
N ILE A 611 23.54 9.35 16.34
CA ILE A 611 23.87 9.95 15.03
C ILE A 611 24.53 8.94 14.09
N PHE A 612 25.30 7.98 14.62
CA PHE A 612 25.97 6.98 13.79
C PHE A 612 24.93 6.04 13.19
N LEU A 613 23.95 5.64 14.00
CA LEU A 613 22.81 4.85 13.54
C LEU A 613 21.97 5.59 12.48
N LEU A 614 21.72 6.90 12.67
CA LEU A 614 21.03 7.72 11.65
C LEU A 614 21.79 7.76 10.33
N LEU A 615 23.11 7.94 10.38
CA LEU A 615 23.99 7.93 9.20
C LEU A 615 24.04 6.55 8.54
N ASP A 616 24.02 5.46 9.32
CA ASP A 616 23.96 4.10 8.79
C ASP A 616 22.66 3.84 8.03
N VAL A 617 21.53 4.32 8.57
CA VAL A 617 20.23 4.26 7.88
C VAL A 617 20.23 5.15 6.63
N LEU A 618 20.80 6.35 6.71
CA LEU A 618 20.94 7.24 5.56
C LEU A 618 21.80 6.61 4.44
N ALA A 619 22.84 5.86 4.81
CA ALA A 619 23.72 5.15 3.88
C ALA A 619 23.02 4.03 3.10
N LEU A 620 21.86 3.54 3.57
CA LEU A 620 21.00 2.63 2.80
C LEU A 620 20.40 3.29 1.57
N ASN A 621 20.36 4.63 1.52
CA ASN A 621 19.94 5.43 0.38
C ASN A 621 18.50 5.11 -0.11
N GLN A 622 17.59 4.94 0.85
CA GLN A 622 16.16 4.78 0.59
C GLN A 622 15.48 6.15 0.53
N LYS A 623 15.04 6.58 -0.67
CA LYS A 623 14.51 7.92 -0.93
C LYS A 623 13.47 8.39 0.09
N LYS A 624 12.52 7.50 0.44
CA LYS A 624 11.43 7.77 1.39
C LYS A 624 11.88 8.23 2.79
N PHE A 625 13.10 7.88 3.21
CA PHE A 625 13.64 8.26 4.52
C PHE A 625 14.71 9.35 4.43
N CYS A 626 15.39 9.49 3.29
CA CYS A 626 16.51 10.43 3.13
C CYS A 626 16.12 11.87 3.48
N ASN A 627 14.95 12.34 3.01
CA ASN A 627 14.52 13.71 3.25
C ASN A 627 14.28 13.99 4.75
N LEU A 628 13.64 13.05 5.45
CA LEU A 628 13.35 13.15 6.88
C LEU A 628 14.63 13.07 7.72
N ILE A 629 15.50 12.09 7.45
CA ILE A 629 16.77 11.92 8.16
C ILE A 629 17.66 13.16 7.99
N LEU A 630 17.76 13.70 6.78
CA LEU A 630 18.51 14.92 6.54
C LEU A 630 17.89 16.12 7.25
N GLY A 631 16.56 16.18 7.37
CA GLY A 631 15.90 17.19 8.20
C GLY A 631 16.32 17.09 9.66
N ILE A 632 16.23 15.89 10.24
CA ILE A 632 16.65 15.61 11.63
C ILE A 632 18.11 16.02 11.85
N MET A 633 18.98 15.70 10.89
CA MET A 633 20.39 16.06 10.96
C MET A 633 20.63 17.58 10.93
N VAL A 634 19.85 18.35 10.16
CA VAL A 634 19.98 19.81 10.13
C VAL A 634 19.74 20.40 11.51
N GLU A 635 18.68 19.95 12.19
CA GLU A 635 18.34 20.43 13.54
C GLU A 635 19.35 19.98 14.58
N PHE A 636 19.81 18.72 14.55
CA PHE A 636 20.88 18.27 15.45
C PHE A 636 22.16 19.10 15.30
N CYS A 637 22.45 19.62 14.11
CA CYS A 637 23.63 20.46 13.90
C CYS A 637 23.57 21.82 14.61
N ASP A 638 22.43 22.20 15.22
CA ASP A 638 22.36 23.34 16.13
C ASP A 638 22.99 23.03 17.50
N ASN A 639 23.07 21.75 17.88
CA ASN A 639 23.86 21.32 19.04
C ASN A 639 25.36 21.32 18.67
N PRO A 640 26.21 22.08 19.40
CA PRO A 640 27.63 22.23 19.07
C PRO A 640 28.44 20.92 19.17
N LYS A 641 27.94 19.92 19.90
CA LYS A 641 28.62 18.62 20.02
C LYS A 641 28.43 17.76 18.77
N THR A 642 27.34 17.94 18.02
CA THR A 642 26.97 17.09 16.87
C THR A 642 28.07 17.01 15.82
N ALA A 643 28.72 18.13 15.49
CA ALA A 643 29.75 18.17 14.45
C ALA A 643 30.91 17.19 14.73
N ALA A 644 31.32 17.04 15.99
CA ALA A 644 32.37 16.11 16.37
C ALA A 644 31.94 14.64 16.14
N HIS A 645 30.69 14.31 16.46
CA HIS A 645 30.14 12.97 16.23
C HIS A 645 29.98 12.67 14.73
N VAL A 646 29.41 13.60 13.96
CA VAL A 646 29.24 13.41 12.51
C VAL A 646 30.59 13.22 11.80
N ASN A 647 31.62 13.99 12.18
CA ASN A 647 32.96 13.84 11.61
C ASN A 647 33.69 12.56 12.06
N ALA A 648 33.31 11.99 13.21
CA ALA A 648 33.87 10.74 13.71
C ALA A 648 33.26 9.49 13.04
N TRP A 649 32.07 9.60 12.44
CA TRP A 649 31.40 8.46 11.80
C TRP A 649 32.19 7.92 10.61
N GLN A 650 32.26 6.59 10.52
CA GLN A 650 32.91 5.85 9.44
C GLN A 650 31.97 4.75 8.93
N GLY A 651 31.49 4.89 7.71
CA GLY A 651 30.64 3.92 7.04
C GLY A 651 31.41 2.75 6.42
N LYS A 652 30.70 1.95 5.61
CA LYS A 652 31.32 0.82 4.88
C LYS A 652 32.41 1.34 3.94
N LYS A 653 33.58 0.68 3.96
CA LYS A 653 34.79 1.06 3.20
C LYS A 653 35.36 2.43 3.60
N ASP A 654 35.35 2.74 4.90
CA ASP A 654 35.90 3.98 5.46
C ASP A 654 35.27 5.24 4.83
N GLN A 655 33.97 5.16 4.49
CA GLN A 655 33.24 6.28 3.93
C GLN A 655 32.92 7.30 5.04
N THR A 656 33.37 8.55 4.87
CA THR A 656 33.06 9.63 5.83
C THR A 656 31.65 10.19 5.61
N ALA A 657 31.09 10.84 6.63
CA ALA A 657 29.75 11.45 6.55
C ALA A 657 29.69 12.50 5.43
N ALA A 658 30.73 13.33 5.30
CA ALA A 658 30.85 14.30 4.22
C ALA A 658 30.83 13.64 2.83
N SER A 659 31.60 12.57 2.64
CA SER A 659 31.58 11.81 1.38
C SER A 659 30.21 11.19 1.09
N LEU A 660 29.50 10.69 2.11
CA LEU A 660 28.12 10.19 1.96
C LEU A 660 27.17 11.29 1.49
N LEU A 661 27.16 12.45 2.14
CA LEU A 661 26.31 13.59 1.78
C LEU A 661 26.58 14.09 0.35
N ILE A 662 27.84 14.20 -0.04
CA ILE A 662 28.24 14.61 -1.39
C ILE A 662 27.82 13.57 -2.45
N LYS A 663 27.87 12.28 -2.10
CA LYS A 663 27.39 11.20 -2.98
C LYS A 663 25.86 11.24 -3.15
N LEU A 664 25.12 11.52 -2.08
CA LEU A 664 23.66 11.70 -2.15
C LEU A 664 23.30 12.90 -3.03
N TRP A 665 24.04 14.01 -2.91
CA TRP A 665 23.90 15.17 -3.79
C TRP A 665 24.04 14.81 -5.26
N ARG A 666 25.12 14.11 -5.63
CA ARG A 666 25.36 13.68 -7.02
C ARG A 666 24.23 12.80 -7.57
N LYS A 667 23.67 11.93 -6.73
CA LYS A 667 22.53 11.10 -7.10
C LYS A 667 21.28 11.95 -7.34
N GLU A 668 21.00 12.89 -6.45
CA GLU A 668 19.86 13.82 -6.57
C GLU A 668 19.97 14.67 -7.85
N GLU A 669 21.14 15.24 -8.14
CA GLU A 669 21.37 16.01 -9.38
C GLU A 669 21.11 15.18 -10.63
N LYS A 670 21.54 13.92 -10.62
CA LYS A 670 21.31 13.01 -11.75
C LYS A 670 19.83 12.71 -11.94
N GLU A 671 19.07 12.55 -10.86
CA GLU A 671 17.62 12.31 -10.90
C GLU A 671 16.83 13.55 -11.35
N LEU A 672 17.26 14.74 -10.93
CA LEU A 672 16.70 16.02 -11.38
C LEU A 672 17.11 16.39 -12.82
N GLY A 673 18.04 15.65 -13.43
CA GLY A 673 18.50 15.88 -14.80
C GLY A 673 19.46 17.06 -14.96
N VAL A 674 20.19 17.42 -13.90
CA VAL A 674 21.16 18.53 -13.94
C VAL A 674 22.37 18.15 -14.82
N LYS A 675 22.74 19.03 -15.75
CA LYS A 675 23.82 18.77 -16.73
C LYS A 675 25.20 18.94 -16.09
N ARG A 676 26.06 17.93 -16.24
CA ARG A 676 27.45 17.87 -15.75
C ARG A 676 28.36 17.27 -16.82
N ASP A 677 29.65 17.61 -16.81
CA ASP A 677 30.62 16.95 -17.67
C ASP A 677 31.02 15.57 -17.12
N LYS A 678 31.92 14.87 -17.83
CA LYS A 678 32.42 13.55 -17.44
C LYS A 678 33.14 13.49 -16.09
N ASN A 679 33.59 14.64 -15.58
CA ASN A 679 34.32 14.78 -14.32
C ASN A 679 33.45 15.44 -13.22
N GLY A 680 32.15 15.66 -13.46
CA GLY A 680 31.24 16.34 -12.51
C GLY A 680 31.35 17.87 -12.50
N LYS A 681 32.07 18.47 -13.46
CA LYS A 681 32.25 19.92 -13.58
C LYS A 681 31.00 20.60 -14.17
N ILE A 682 30.79 21.87 -13.81
CA ILE A 682 29.75 22.73 -14.38
C ILE A 682 30.00 22.94 -15.89
N ILE A 683 28.98 22.67 -16.71
CA ILE A 683 28.98 22.94 -18.16
C ILE A 683 28.45 24.35 -18.44
N ASP A 684 27.25 24.66 -17.93
CA ASP A 684 26.61 25.96 -18.11
C ASP A 684 26.85 26.84 -16.87
N THR A 685 27.70 27.85 -17.02
CA THR A 685 28.02 28.79 -15.94
C THR A 685 26.90 29.77 -15.62
N LYS A 686 25.89 29.90 -16.49
CA LYS A 686 24.69 30.72 -16.25
C LYS A 686 23.60 29.92 -15.54
N LYS A 687 23.55 28.61 -15.77
CA LYS A 687 22.52 27.69 -15.27
C LYS A 687 23.14 26.46 -14.59
N PRO A 688 23.88 26.65 -13.48
CA PRO A 688 24.68 25.57 -12.90
C PRO A 688 23.85 24.51 -12.17
N LEU A 689 22.65 24.80 -11.66
CA LEU A 689 21.81 23.85 -10.90
C LEU A 689 20.48 23.51 -11.59
N PHE A 690 20.32 24.00 -12.82
CA PHE A 690 19.07 23.98 -13.56
C PHE A 690 18.65 22.55 -13.89
N THR A 691 17.39 22.23 -13.60
CA THR A 691 16.83 20.88 -13.73
C THR A 691 16.17 20.67 -15.08
N SER A 692 15.96 19.40 -15.45
CA SER A 692 15.19 19.03 -16.64
C SER A 692 13.74 19.57 -16.59
N PHE A 693 13.12 19.54 -15.40
CA PHE A 693 11.79 20.10 -15.17
C PHE A 693 11.71 21.61 -15.45
N GLN A 694 12.72 22.37 -15.01
CA GLN A 694 12.84 23.81 -15.30
C GLN A 694 13.13 24.11 -16.78
N GLU A 695 13.72 23.18 -17.55
CA GLU A 695 13.89 23.33 -19.00
C GLU A 695 12.58 23.16 -19.77
N GLU A 696 11.74 22.23 -19.33
CA GLU A 696 10.42 21.96 -19.95
C GLU A 696 9.41 23.06 -19.63
N HIS A 697 9.38 23.50 -18.38
CA HIS A 697 8.47 24.56 -17.93
C HIS A 697 9.12 25.92 -18.21
N LYS A 698 8.72 26.53 -19.34
CA LYS A 698 9.07 27.93 -19.62
C LYS A 698 8.60 28.81 -18.46
N ILE A 699 9.42 29.82 -18.12
CA ILE A 699 9.07 30.82 -17.12
C ILE A 699 7.75 31.47 -17.54
N ILE A 700 6.79 31.50 -16.62
CA ILE A 700 5.49 32.14 -16.77
C ILE A 700 5.35 33.18 -15.67
N PRO A 701 4.78 34.38 -15.95
CA PRO A 701 4.50 35.34 -14.90
C PRO A 701 3.53 34.75 -13.86
N LEU A 702 3.93 34.78 -12.60
CA LEU A 702 3.14 34.27 -11.47
C LEU A 702 2.65 35.41 -10.58
N PRO A 703 1.51 35.24 -9.89
CA PRO A 703 1.08 36.17 -8.84
C PRO A 703 2.12 36.33 -7.73
N ALA A 704 2.19 37.50 -7.10
CA ALA A 704 3.19 37.82 -6.06
C ALA A 704 3.14 36.92 -4.81
N ASN A 705 2.05 36.19 -4.59
CA ASN A 705 1.87 35.23 -3.50
C ASN A 705 2.25 33.79 -3.89
N CYS A 706 2.65 33.54 -5.14
CA CYS A 706 3.08 32.23 -5.60
C CYS A 706 4.62 32.13 -5.56
N PRO A 707 5.20 31.07 -4.97
CA PRO A 707 6.63 30.84 -5.04
C PRO A 707 7.04 30.55 -6.49
N SER A 708 8.22 31.06 -6.87
CA SER A 708 8.81 30.77 -8.18
C SER A 708 9.32 29.34 -8.26
N ILE A 709 9.62 28.86 -9.47
CA ILE A 709 10.07 27.46 -9.68
C ILE A 709 11.41 27.22 -8.97
N ALA A 710 12.34 28.17 -9.01
CA ALA A 710 13.60 28.06 -8.27
C ALA A 710 13.40 27.96 -6.75
N VAL A 711 12.37 28.63 -6.19
CA VAL A 711 12.02 28.55 -4.76
C VAL A 711 11.38 27.20 -4.43
N MET A 712 10.43 26.73 -5.24
CA MET A 712 9.81 25.41 -5.05
C MET A 712 10.86 24.29 -5.07
N ASP A 713 11.82 24.35 -6.00
CA ASP A 713 12.91 23.38 -6.09
C ASP A 713 13.74 23.29 -4.79
N VAL A 714 13.95 24.40 -4.08
CA VAL A 714 14.67 24.39 -2.78
C VAL A 714 13.92 23.60 -1.71
N SER A 715 12.58 23.64 -1.72
CA SER A 715 11.74 22.94 -0.74
C SER A 715 11.53 21.45 -1.06
N GLU A 716 11.54 21.08 -2.33
CA GLU A 716 11.10 19.75 -2.79
C GLU A 716 12.22 18.69 -2.76
N ASN A 717 13.48 19.10 -2.76
CA ASN A 717 14.62 18.17 -2.85
C ASN A 717 15.52 18.19 -1.60
N ILE A 718 16.46 17.24 -1.56
CA ILE A 718 17.39 17.08 -0.42
C ILE A 718 18.59 18.02 -0.45
N ARG A 719 18.81 18.78 -1.54
CA ARG A 719 20.02 19.58 -1.76
C ARG A 719 20.19 20.66 -0.70
N ALA A 720 19.12 21.39 -0.39
CA ALA A 720 19.15 22.44 0.64
C ALA A 720 19.57 21.89 2.02
N LYS A 721 19.10 20.68 2.37
CA LYS A 721 19.42 20.02 3.65
C LYS A 721 20.89 19.58 3.69
N ILE A 722 21.39 18.99 2.60
CA ILE A 722 22.82 18.62 2.47
C ILE A 722 23.72 19.85 2.58
N TYR A 723 23.36 20.94 1.90
CA TYR A 723 24.07 22.22 1.99
C TYR A 723 24.12 22.74 3.44
N ALA A 724 22.97 22.75 4.13
CA ALA A 724 22.88 23.22 5.51
C ALA A 724 23.76 22.39 6.46
N ILE A 725 23.72 21.06 6.36
CA ILE A 725 24.55 20.17 7.19
C ILE A 725 26.04 20.42 6.92
N LEU A 726 26.47 20.42 5.65
CA LEU A 726 27.88 20.65 5.32
C LEU A 726 28.37 22.05 5.73
N GLY A 727 27.49 23.06 5.67
CA GLY A 727 27.79 24.40 6.19
C GLY A 727 28.01 24.43 7.70
N LYS A 728 27.30 23.59 8.46
CA LYS A 728 27.47 23.46 9.92
C LYS A 728 28.71 22.63 10.30
N LEU A 729 29.13 21.71 9.44
CA LEU A 729 30.34 20.89 9.63
C LEU A 729 31.64 21.61 9.27
N ASP A 730 31.56 22.82 8.72
CA ASP A 730 32.66 23.61 8.15
C ASP A 730 33.24 22.98 6.87
N PHE A 731 33.00 23.66 5.73
CA PHE A 731 33.44 23.23 4.40
C PHE A 731 34.96 23.04 4.27
N GLU A 732 35.76 23.65 5.15
CA GLU A 732 37.22 23.62 5.06
C GLU A 732 37.84 22.37 5.70
N ASN A 733 37.18 21.76 6.69
CA ASN A 733 37.77 20.74 7.56
C ASN A 733 37.11 19.34 7.41
N LEU A 734 36.72 18.97 6.19
CA LEU A 734 36.03 17.71 5.91
C LEU A 734 37.01 16.55 5.64
N PRO A 735 36.95 15.44 6.40
CA PRO A 735 37.89 14.32 6.25
C PRO A 735 37.53 13.39 5.08
N GLY A 736 38.55 12.76 4.49
CA GLY A 736 38.41 11.60 3.62
C GLY A 736 37.79 11.86 2.24
N LEU A 737 37.80 13.10 1.77
CA LEU A 737 37.22 13.47 0.47
C LEU A 737 38.15 13.12 -0.71
N SER A 738 37.56 12.58 -1.78
CA SER A 738 38.23 12.36 -3.06
C SER A 738 38.28 13.64 -3.91
N ALA A 739 39.10 13.65 -4.97
CA ALA A 739 39.10 14.77 -5.93
C ALA A 739 37.73 15.01 -6.56
N GLU A 740 36.97 13.95 -6.84
CA GLU A 740 35.60 14.03 -7.35
C GLU A 740 34.63 14.64 -6.32
N ASP A 741 34.83 14.32 -5.04
CA ASP A 741 34.06 14.92 -3.94
C ASP A 741 34.36 16.42 -3.82
N PHE A 742 35.63 16.83 -3.91
CA PHE A 742 36.00 18.26 -3.90
C PHE A 742 35.44 19.03 -5.10
N VAL A 743 35.39 18.42 -6.29
CA VAL A 743 34.73 19.03 -7.47
C VAL A 743 33.26 19.30 -7.18
N THR A 744 32.55 18.34 -6.57
CA THR A 744 31.14 18.51 -6.21
C THR A 744 30.96 19.50 -5.05
N LEU A 745 31.87 19.47 -4.07
CA LEU A 745 31.83 20.37 -2.90
C LEU A 745 31.91 21.84 -3.30
N CYS A 746 32.67 22.17 -4.35
CA CYS A 746 32.71 23.53 -4.91
C CYS A 746 31.32 24.04 -5.35
N ILE A 747 30.47 23.12 -5.85
CA ILE A 747 29.09 23.43 -6.23
C ILE A 747 28.24 23.62 -4.99
N ILE A 748 28.31 22.69 -4.04
CA ILE A 748 27.53 22.71 -2.81
C ILE A 748 27.83 23.98 -2.01
N HIS A 749 29.11 24.34 -1.83
CA HIS A 749 29.53 25.53 -1.10
C HIS A 749 28.94 26.83 -1.68
N ARG A 750 28.61 26.85 -2.98
CA ARG A 750 27.97 27.99 -3.67
C ARG A 750 26.50 27.77 -4.00
N TYR A 751 25.84 26.80 -3.36
CA TYR A 751 24.46 26.42 -3.65
C TYR A 751 23.48 27.59 -3.58
N LEU A 752 23.49 28.35 -2.48
CA LEU A 752 22.59 29.50 -2.32
C LEU A 752 22.91 30.61 -3.31
N ASP A 753 24.18 30.86 -3.61
CA ASP A 753 24.59 31.86 -4.62
C ASP A 753 23.99 31.51 -6.00
N PHE A 754 24.00 30.23 -6.36
CA PHE A 754 23.38 29.75 -7.60
C PHE A 754 21.86 29.85 -7.59
N LYS A 755 21.20 29.50 -6.48
CA LYS A 755 19.73 29.60 -6.36
C LYS A 755 19.22 31.03 -6.36
N ILE A 756 19.92 31.95 -5.69
CA ILE A 756 19.63 33.38 -5.77
C ILE A 756 19.78 33.86 -7.22
N GLY A 757 20.82 33.38 -7.93
CA GLY A 757 21.00 33.63 -9.36
C GLY A 757 19.84 33.16 -10.24
N GLU A 758 19.33 31.95 -10.00
CA GLU A 758 18.16 31.40 -10.71
C GLU A 758 16.92 32.26 -10.49
N ILE A 759 16.64 32.67 -9.24
CA ILE A 759 15.50 33.54 -8.91
C ILE A 759 15.60 34.90 -9.63
N TRP A 760 16.79 35.51 -9.64
CA TRP A 760 16.97 36.78 -10.37
C TRP A 760 16.81 36.64 -11.88
N ASN A 761 17.19 35.49 -12.45
CA ASN A 761 16.93 35.20 -13.85
C ASN A 761 15.44 34.99 -14.13
N GLU A 762 14.70 34.33 -13.23
CA GLU A 762 13.24 34.18 -13.32
C GLU A 762 12.56 35.56 -13.32
N ILE A 763 12.87 36.41 -12.34
CA ILE A 763 12.35 37.79 -12.27
C ILE A 763 12.66 38.56 -13.55
N TYR A 764 13.89 38.44 -14.07
CA TYR A 764 14.29 39.14 -15.30
C TYR A 764 13.50 38.69 -16.53
N GLU A 765 13.18 37.39 -16.65
CA GLU A 765 12.38 36.85 -17.74
C GLU A 765 10.88 37.14 -17.57
N GLU A 766 10.34 37.11 -16.36
CA GLU A 766 8.95 37.51 -16.07
C GLU A 766 8.68 38.95 -16.49
N ILE A 767 9.55 39.89 -16.12
CA ILE A 767 9.46 41.31 -16.51
C ILE A 767 9.40 41.45 -18.05
N LYS A 768 10.19 40.65 -18.78
CA LYS A 768 10.17 40.66 -20.25
C LYS A 768 8.87 40.11 -20.83
N LEU A 769 8.35 39.02 -20.26
CA LEU A 769 7.11 38.37 -20.70
C LEU A 769 5.88 39.24 -20.44
N GLU A 770 5.86 39.96 -19.32
CA GLU A 770 4.84 40.96 -18.99
C GLU A 770 4.97 42.25 -19.81
N LYS A 771 6.03 42.37 -20.63
CA LYS A 771 6.35 43.54 -21.45
C LYS A 771 6.52 44.82 -20.62
N LEU A 772 6.96 44.67 -19.37
CA LEU A 772 7.31 45.79 -18.51
C LEU A 772 8.68 46.34 -18.92
N ARG A 773 8.82 47.66 -18.89
CA ARG A 773 10.10 48.34 -19.19
C ARG A 773 10.69 48.91 -17.90
N PRO A 774 11.73 48.27 -17.33
CA PRO A 774 12.43 48.81 -16.17
C PRO A 774 13.03 50.18 -16.45
N VAL A 775 13.14 51.01 -15.41
CA VAL A 775 13.86 52.30 -15.49
C VAL A 775 15.35 51.99 -15.75
N THR A 776 16.07 52.95 -16.34
CA THR A 776 17.49 52.75 -16.75
C THR A 776 18.39 52.30 -15.59
N ILE A 777 18.10 52.76 -14.37
CA ILE A 777 18.84 52.36 -13.16
C ILE A 777 18.58 50.88 -12.83
N ASP A 778 17.31 50.47 -12.76
CA ASP A 778 16.91 49.09 -12.47
C ASP A 778 17.40 48.10 -13.53
N LYS A 779 17.37 48.51 -14.82
CA LYS A 779 17.93 47.70 -15.90
C LYS A 779 19.42 47.42 -15.69
N LYS A 780 20.21 48.45 -15.36
CA LYS A 780 21.63 48.30 -15.06
C LYS A 780 21.87 47.45 -13.81
N ALA A 781 21.02 47.57 -12.80
CA ALA A 781 21.10 46.75 -11.59
C ALA A 781 20.84 45.26 -11.91
N LEU A 782 19.79 44.95 -12.67
CA LEU A 782 19.47 43.58 -13.10
C LEU A 782 20.60 42.98 -13.96
N GLU A 783 21.17 43.75 -14.88
CA GLU A 783 22.34 43.33 -15.69
C GLU A 783 23.58 43.09 -14.81
N ALA A 784 23.82 43.92 -13.79
CA ALA A 784 24.93 43.74 -12.86
C ALA A 784 24.73 42.48 -11.99
N ILE A 785 23.52 42.23 -11.49
CA ILE A 785 23.19 41.07 -10.67
C ILE A 785 23.35 39.76 -11.48
N THR A 786 22.78 39.72 -12.69
CA THR A 786 22.89 38.54 -13.58
C THR A 786 24.34 38.26 -13.98
N THR A 787 25.12 39.32 -14.26
CA THR A 787 26.57 39.19 -14.55
C THR A 787 27.34 38.69 -13.32
N ALA A 788 27.04 39.20 -12.13
CA ALA A 788 27.66 38.75 -10.89
C ALA A 788 27.38 37.26 -10.63
N SER A 789 26.14 36.81 -10.85
CA SER A 789 25.76 35.40 -10.72
C SER A 789 26.52 34.50 -11.71
N GLU A 790 26.62 34.90 -12.99
CA GLU A 790 27.40 34.16 -13.99
C GLU A 790 28.90 34.10 -13.62
N ASN A 791 29.45 35.16 -13.05
CA ASN A 791 30.85 35.19 -12.61
C ASN A 791 31.11 34.20 -11.46
N VAL A 792 30.15 33.96 -10.56
CA VAL A 792 30.26 32.90 -9.54
C VAL A 792 30.35 31.53 -10.21
N GLY A 793 29.51 31.27 -11.23
CA GLY A 793 29.57 30.03 -12.00
C GLY A 793 30.92 29.82 -12.71
N LYS A 794 31.49 30.88 -13.31
CA LYS A 794 32.83 30.85 -13.93
C LYS A 794 33.93 30.59 -12.91
N MET A 795 33.87 31.24 -11.75
CA MET A 795 34.83 31.05 -10.66
C MET A 795 34.84 29.59 -10.18
N VAL A 796 33.66 29.01 -9.95
CA VAL A 796 33.54 27.60 -9.54
C VAL A 796 34.07 26.66 -10.62
N ALA A 797 33.73 26.90 -11.89
CA ALA A 797 34.25 26.09 -13.00
C ALA A 797 35.79 26.19 -13.13
N SER A 798 36.39 27.35 -12.83
CA SER A 798 37.86 27.51 -12.77
C SER A 798 38.46 26.67 -11.65
N LEU A 799 37.91 26.77 -10.44
CA LEU A 799 38.38 26.01 -9.28
C LEU A 799 38.27 24.50 -9.50
N GLN A 800 37.16 24.02 -10.09
CA GLN A 800 37.00 22.62 -10.46
C GLN A 800 38.09 22.16 -11.46
N SER A 801 38.48 23.02 -12.41
CA SER A 801 39.54 22.71 -13.37
C SER A 801 40.89 22.57 -12.68
N GLU A 802 41.20 23.47 -11.75
CA GLU A 802 42.44 23.43 -10.96
C GLU A 802 42.54 22.14 -10.14
N ILE A 803 41.44 21.72 -9.51
CA ILE A 803 41.38 20.46 -8.74
C ILE A 803 41.64 19.26 -9.65
N ILE A 804 40.95 19.19 -10.80
CA ILE A 804 41.10 18.09 -11.77
C ILE A 804 42.54 18.03 -12.32
N GLU A 805 43.12 19.17 -12.67
CA GLU A 805 44.50 19.25 -13.14
C GLU A 805 45.51 18.86 -12.07
N SER A 806 45.30 19.30 -10.82
CA SER A 806 46.14 18.92 -9.69
C SER A 806 46.12 17.40 -9.46
N GLN A 807 44.94 16.79 -9.52
CA GLN A 807 44.79 15.34 -9.41
C GLN A 807 45.51 14.62 -10.55
N ALA A 808 45.33 15.05 -11.80
CA ALA A 808 46.00 14.45 -12.95
C ALA A 808 47.54 14.55 -12.83
N ARG A 809 48.07 15.68 -12.35
CA ARG A 809 49.52 15.85 -12.08
C ARG A 809 49.99 14.89 -10.99
N GLN A 810 49.21 14.72 -9.92
CA GLN A 810 49.54 13.82 -8.82
C GLN A 810 49.53 12.35 -9.27
N ASP A 811 48.57 11.96 -10.10
CA ASP A 811 48.48 10.61 -10.64
C ASP A 811 49.67 10.27 -11.54
N VAL A 812 50.06 11.19 -12.42
CA VAL A 812 51.27 11.05 -13.25
C VAL A 812 52.53 10.93 -12.37
N GLN A 813 52.65 11.73 -11.31
CA GLN A 813 53.78 11.62 -10.37
C GLN A 813 53.79 10.28 -9.62
N ASN A 814 52.62 9.78 -9.21
CA ASN A 814 52.49 8.50 -8.53
C ASN A 814 52.84 7.34 -9.48
N GLU A 815 52.36 7.39 -10.72
CA GLU A 815 52.69 6.44 -11.77
C GLU A 815 54.21 6.44 -12.05
N GLN A 816 54.83 7.61 -12.16
CA GLN A 816 56.28 7.75 -12.31
C GLN A 816 57.05 7.13 -11.13
N LYS A 817 56.58 7.33 -9.89
CA LYS A 817 57.19 6.69 -8.71
C LYS A 817 57.07 5.16 -8.76
N VAL A 818 55.95 4.62 -9.24
CA VAL A 818 55.77 3.17 -9.42
C VAL A 818 56.71 2.64 -10.50
N TYR A 819 56.81 3.30 -11.66
CA TYR A 819 57.76 2.91 -12.70
C TYR A 819 59.21 3.01 -12.23
N ALA A 820 59.57 4.07 -11.50
CA ALA A 820 60.91 4.22 -10.92
C ALA A 820 61.21 3.08 -9.93
N LYS A 821 60.22 2.66 -9.12
CA LYS A 821 60.35 1.50 -8.23
C LYS A 821 60.58 0.22 -9.02
N ILE A 822 59.81 -0.04 -10.08
CA ILE A 822 59.96 -1.22 -10.95
C ILE A 822 61.34 -1.22 -11.62
N GLN A 823 61.77 -0.08 -12.17
CA GLN A 823 63.10 0.08 -12.79
C GLN A 823 64.21 -0.13 -11.76
N ALA A 824 64.07 0.39 -10.54
CA ALA A 824 65.03 0.18 -9.46
C ALA A 824 65.10 -1.31 -9.08
N THR A 825 63.97 -2.00 -8.99
CA THR A 825 63.92 -3.45 -8.75
C THR A 825 64.58 -4.23 -9.89
N HIS A 826 64.36 -3.86 -11.16
CA HIS A 826 65.01 -4.48 -12.31
C HIS A 826 66.54 -4.26 -12.30
N LYS A 827 66.97 -3.02 -12.02
CA LYS A 827 68.39 -2.66 -11.91
C LYS A 827 69.07 -3.41 -10.75
N GLN A 828 68.39 -3.55 -9.61
CA GLN A 828 68.88 -4.37 -8.51
C GLN A 828 69.00 -5.85 -8.90
N ARG A 829 68.04 -6.38 -9.66
CA ARG A 829 68.08 -7.75 -10.17
C ARG A 829 69.22 -7.97 -11.17
N GLU A 830 69.45 -7.02 -12.08
CA GLU A 830 70.61 -7.06 -12.98
C GLU A 830 71.94 -6.98 -12.24
N LEU A 831 72.04 -6.10 -11.24
CA LEU A 831 73.25 -5.99 -10.40
C LEU A 831 73.49 -7.29 -9.63
N ALA A 832 72.43 -7.93 -9.11
CA ALA A 832 72.52 -9.23 -8.48
C ALA A 832 72.98 -10.32 -9.46
N ASN A 833 72.46 -10.34 -10.69
CA ASN A 833 72.89 -11.26 -11.74
C ASN A 833 74.35 -11.04 -12.14
N LYS A 834 74.80 -9.80 -12.35
CA LYS A 834 76.21 -9.48 -12.64
C LYS A 834 77.13 -9.83 -11.48
N SER A 835 76.67 -9.62 -10.24
CA SER A 835 77.40 -10.04 -9.04
C SER A 835 77.53 -11.57 -8.99
N TRP A 836 76.46 -12.29 -9.35
CA TRP A 836 76.45 -13.75 -9.43
C TRP A 836 77.36 -14.28 -10.55
N GLU A 837 77.33 -13.69 -11.74
CA GLU A 837 78.25 -14.01 -12.84
C GLU A 837 79.71 -13.74 -12.47
N ASN A 838 79.99 -12.61 -11.82
CA ASN A 838 81.33 -12.30 -11.32
C ASN A 838 81.77 -13.29 -10.23
N PHE A 839 80.84 -13.71 -9.36
CA PHE A 839 81.12 -14.74 -8.36
C PHE A 839 81.46 -16.07 -9.03
N LEU A 840 80.63 -16.53 -9.98
CA LEU A 840 80.88 -17.74 -10.77
C LEU A 840 82.21 -17.67 -11.54
N ALA A 841 82.52 -16.54 -12.18
CA ALA A 841 83.76 -16.34 -12.92
C ALA A 841 85.01 -16.34 -12.01
N ARG A 842 84.88 -15.84 -10.77
CA ARG A 842 85.94 -15.88 -9.76
C ARG A 842 86.18 -17.30 -9.23
N THR A 843 85.15 -18.12 -9.09
CA THR A 843 85.28 -19.50 -8.57
C THR A 843 85.67 -20.51 -9.65
N SER A 844 85.31 -20.27 -10.91
CA SER A 844 85.59 -21.19 -12.03
C SER A 844 86.87 -20.87 -12.83
N ASN A 845 87.39 -19.63 -12.80
CA ASN A 845 88.58 -19.23 -13.59
C ASN A 845 89.69 -18.61 -12.74
N ALA A 846 90.82 -19.31 -12.62
CA ALA A 846 91.97 -18.90 -11.81
C ALA A 846 92.63 -17.58 -12.27
N LYS A 847 92.59 -17.24 -13.57
CA LYS A 847 93.11 -15.96 -14.08
C LYS A 847 92.22 -14.80 -13.62
N THR A 848 90.90 -14.97 -13.67
CA THR A 848 89.92 -13.96 -13.24
C THR A 848 89.98 -13.71 -11.74
N LEU A 849 90.18 -14.77 -10.94
CA LEU A 849 90.40 -14.66 -9.48
C LEU A 849 91.65 -13.85 -9.13
N LYS A 850 92.79 -14.11 -9.78
CA LYS A 850 94.03 -13.35 -9.56
C LYS A 850 93.87 -11.87 -9.93
N LYS A 851 93.13 -11.58 -11.01
CA LYS A 851 92.82 -10.20 -11.42
C LYS A 851 91.90 -9.49 -10.41
N ALA A 852 90.87 -10.17 -9.91
CA ALA A 852 89.98 -9.65 -8.87
C ALA A 852 90.72 -9.40 -7.55
N LYS A 853 91.63 -10.31 -7.13
CA LYS A 853 92.48 -10.13 -5.94
C LYS A 853 93.37 -8.88 -6.07
N ARG A 854 94.01 -8.67 -7.21
CA ARG A 854 94.80 -7.45 -7.48
C ARG A 854 93.95 -6.17 -7.47
N LEU A 855 92.72 -6.22 -8.00
CA LEU A 855 91.80 -5.07 -7.95
C LEU A 855 91.34 -4.78 -6.52
N GLN A 856 91.09 -5.82 -5.72
CA GLN A 856 90.77 -5.68 -4.30
C GLN A 856 91.95 -5.09 -3.52
N GLU A 857 93.18 -5.56 -3.76
CA GLU A 857 94.41 -5.00 -3.18
C GLU A 857 94.56 -3.52 -3.56
N LYS A 858 94.34 -3.16 -4.84
CA LYS A 858 94.36 -1.76 -5.29
C LYS A 858 93.26 -0.90 -4.66
N ALA A 859 92.06 -1.43 -4.48
CA ALA A 859 90.95 -0.72 -3.83
C ALA A 859 91.21 -0.51 -2.34
N ILE A 860 91.77 -1.52 -1.65
CA ILE A 860 92.26 -1.41 -0.28
C ILE A 860 93.37 -0.35 -0.20
N GLU A 861 94.28 -0.33 -1.16
CA GLU A 861 95.37 0.65 -1.19
C GLU A 861 94.85 2.07 -1.47
N ALA A 862 93.85 2.22 -2.36
CA ALA A 862 93.21 3.49 -2.67
C ALA A 862 92.32 4.02 -1.53
N SER A 863 91.75 3.15 -0.69
CA SER A 863 91.00 3.56 0.51
C SER A 863 91.90 3.92 1.69
N ARG A 864 93.21 3.67 1.60
CA ARG A 864 94.17 4.11 2.63
C ARG A 864 94.34 5.62 2.56
N TYR A 865 94.01 6.27 3.67
CA TYR A 865 94.19 7.70 3.85
C TYR A 865 95.68 8.07 3.85
N HIS A 866 96.14 8.91 2.91
CA HIS A 866 97.55 9.30 2.78
C HIS A 866 97.93 10.60 3.52
N LYS A 867 96.99 11.31 4.15
CA LYS A 867 97.27 12.47 5.01
C LYS A 867 96.91 12.18 6.47
N ARG A 868 97.91 12.31 7.36
CA ARG A 868 97.81 11.98 8.80
C ARG A 868 97.46 13.24 9.62
N PRO A 869 96.33 13.28 10.36
CA PRO A 869 96.11 14.28 11.40
C PRO A 869 96.89 13.92 12.67
N GLN A 870 97.38 14.92 13.41
CA GLN A 870 98.38 14.72 14.49
C GLN A 870 97.87 14.03 15.77
N ASN A 871 96.57 13.81 15.97
CA ASN A 871 96.02 13.22 17.20
C ASN A 871 94.89 12.20 16.95
N ALA A 872 95.16 11.12 16.21
CA ALA A 872 94.24 9.99 16.11
C ALA A 872 94.99 8.64 16.18
N VAL A 873 94.55 7.75 17.07
CA VAL A 873 95.06 6.37 17.18
C VAL A 873 94.29 5.49 16.19
N PHE A 874 94.99 4.88 15.24
CA PHE A 874 94.41 3.92 14.31
C PHE A 874 94.93 2.51 14.60
N HIS A 875 94.04 1.52 14.56
CA HIS A 875 94.42 0.11 14.53
C HIS A 875 94.79 -0.30 13.11
N GLY A 876 95.92 -0.99 12.93
CA GLY A 876 96.33 -1.52 11.64
C GLY A 876 95.35 -2.59 11.16
N THR A 877 94.72 -2.39 10.00
CA THR A 877 93.77 -3.34 9.40
C THR A 877 94.43 -4.40 8.51
N ASP A 878 95.76 -4.38 8.38
CA ASP A 878 96.53 -5.34 7.61
C ASP A 878 97.00 -6.51 8.48
N ILE A 879 96.43 -7.70 8.28
CA ILE A 879 96.98 -8.96 8.81
C ILE A 879 97.91 -9.56 7.74
N LYS A 880 99.22 -9.48 7.95
CA LYS A 880 100.21 -10.07 7.04
C LYS A 880 100.08 -11.60 7.04
N GLY A 881 99.96 -12.20 5.85
CA GLY A 881 99.89 -13.66 5.66
C GLY A 881 98.47 -14.25 5.59
N LEU A 882 97.43 -13.42 5.61
CA LEU A 882 96.04 -13.89 5.54
C LEU A 882 95.66 -14.34 4.11
N ASN A 883 95.82 -15.63 3.81
CA ASN A 883 95.38 -16.26 2.55
C ASN A 883 93.98 -16.88 2.67
N THR A 884 93.04 -16.21 3.34
CA THR A 884 91.65 -16.65 3.37
C THR A 884 90.86 -16.03 2.21
N THR A 885 90.52 -16.85 1.22
CA THR A 885 89.35 -16.61 0.38
C THR A 885 88.12 -16.87 1.24
N VAL A 886 87.56 -15.81 1.84
CA VAL A 886 86.32 -15.92 2.61
C VAL A 886 85.19 -16.29 1.64
N PRO A 887 84.43 -17.39 1.87
CA PRO A 887 83.20 -17.63 1.14
C PRO A 887 82.18 -16.57 1.55
N SER A 888 81.36 -16.09 0.62
CA SER A 888 80.31 -15.11 0.88
C SER A 888 79.30 -15.67 1.89
N GLY A 889 79.51 -15.39 3.17
CA GLY A 889 78.61 -15.70 4.26
C GLY A 889 77.92 -14.44 4.77
N GLY A 890 76.59 -14.53 4.90
CA GLY A 890 75.72 -13.65 5.68
C GLY A 890 75.78 -12.16 5.36
N VAL A 891 74.79 -11.66 4.62
CA VAL A 891 74.46 -10.22 4.64
C VAL A 891 74.12 -9.86 6.10
N VAL A 892 75.02 -9.18 6.78
CA VAL A 892 74.69 -8.47 8.01
C VAL A 892 74.10 -7.13 7.57
N THR A 893 72.79 -6.99 7.69
CA THR A 893 72.14 -5.68 7.68
C THR A 893 72.64 -4.92 8.89
N VAL A 894 73.62 -4.04 8.67
CA VAL A 894 73.95 -3.00 9.64
C VAL A 894 72.74 -2.08 9.67
N GLU A 895 72.06 -2.00 10.81
CA GLU A 895 71.04 -1.00 11.03
C GLU A 895 71.66 0.38 10.77
N SER A 896 71.16 1.07 9.76
CA SER A 896 71.56 2.44 9.48
C SER A 896 71.29 3.31 10.69
N THR A 897 72.19 4.29 10.91
CA THR A 897 72.16 5.30 11.96
C THR A 897 70.74 5.77 12.32
N PRO A 898 70.36 5.83 13.61
CA PRO A 898 69.03 6.23 14.05
C PRO A 898 68.59 7.56 13.41
N ALA A 899 67.36 7.62 12.89
CA ALA A 899 66.80 8.76 12.16
C ALA A 899 66.83 10.10 12.92
N ARG A 900 67.09 10.09 14.23
CA ARG A 900 67.29 11.31 15.03
C ARG A 900 68.60 12.04 14.74
N LEU A 901 69.59 11.39 14.12
CA LEU A 901 70.94 11.94 13.91
C LEU A 901 71.23 12.39 12.47
N VAL A 902 70.34 12.13 11.50
CA VAL A 902 70.58 12.45 10.07
C VAL A 902 69.53 13.41 9.49
N GLY A 903 68.67 14.01 10.32
CA GLY A 903 67.77 15.09 9.90
C GLY A 903 66.79 14.74 8.75
N GLY A 904 66.54 13.48 8.44
CA GLY A 904 65.60 13.09 7.37
C GLY A 904 65.96 13.60 5.96
N PRO A 905 65.19 13.23 4.92
CA PRO A 905 65.57 13.43 3.51
C PRO A 905 65.50 14.88 2.98
N LEU A 906 65.24 15.88 3.85
CA LEU A 906 64.99 17.27 3.44
C LEU A 906 65.74 18.29 4.30
N ALA A 907 66.78 17.89 5.03
CA ALA A 907 67.51 18.78 5.93
C ALA A 907 68.20 19.98 5.23
N ASP A 908 68.50 19.91 3.93
CA ASP A 908 69.21 20.96 3.19
C ASP A 908 68.49 21.35 1.87
N THR A 909 67.22 21.75 1.94
CA THR A 909 66.56 22.39 0.78
C THR A 909 65.91 23.72 1.13
N ASP A 910 66.15 24.74 0.29
CA ASP A 910 65.70 26.14 0.41
C ASP A 910 64.16 26.37 0.40
N ILE A 911 63.37 25.30 0.49
CA ILE A 911 61.90 25.34 0.50
C ILE A 911 61.36 25.67 1.92
N ALA A 912 62.22 25.74 2.94
CA ALA A 912 61.82 25.96 4.33
C ALA A 912 61.60 27.44 4.75
N LEU A 913 61.70 28.45 3.87
CA LEU A 913 61.61 29.87 4.28
C LEU A 913 60.51 30.73 3.64
N LYS A 914 59.50 30.16 2.98
CA LYS A 914 58.30 30.95 2.59
C LYS A 914 56.96 30.20 2.80
N LYS A 915 56.20 30.73 3.76
CA LYS A 915 54.73 30.65 4.02
C LYS A 915 54.15 29.49 4.85
N LEU A 916 53.61 29.89 6.03
CA LEU A 916 52.33 29.61 6.73
C LEU A 916 51.81 28.16 6.92
N PRO A 917 51.08 27.89 8.02
CA PRO A 917 51.06 26.58 8.67
C PRO A 917 49.90 25.70 8.21
N ILE A 918 50.22 24.49 7.78
CA ILE A 918 49.27 23.37 7.69
C ILE A 918 49.80 22.28 8.62
N ARG A 919 49.14 22.09 9.76
CA ARG A 919 49.32 20.91 10.62
C ARG A 919 48.51 19.76 10.03
N GLY A 920 49.19 18.82 9.40
CA GLY A 920 48.66 17.50 9.07
C GLY A 920 49.20 16.43 10.02
N GLY A 921 48.31 15.89 10.85
CA GLY A 921 48.22 14.46 11.15
C GLY A 921 49.36 13.75 11.88
N ALA A 922 49.21 13.61 13.19
CA ALA A 922 49.87 12.58 13.98
C ALA A 922 49.32 11.18 13.61
N LEU A 923 50.20 10.23 13.28
CA LEU A 923 49.87 8.80 13.30
C LEU A 923 50.19 8.25 14.71
N GLN A 924 49.13 8.06 15.51
CA GLN A 924 49.18 7.23 16.71
C GLN A 924 49.32 5.75 16.31
N ARG A 925 50.18 5.05 17.05
CA ARG A 925 50.43 3.61 16.96
C ARG A 925 49.17 2.81 17.32
N VAL A 926 48.78 1.89 16.44
CA VAL A 926 47.92 0.75 16.81
C VAL A 926 48.76 -0.26 17.57
N LYS A 927 48.29 -0.63 18.77
CA LYS A 927 48.80 -1.74 19.60
C LYS A 927 48.57 -3.07 18.86
N ALA A 928 49.63 -3.83 18.62
CA ALA A 928 49.53 -5.25 18.32
C ALA A 928 49.69 -6.05 19.63
N VAL A 929 48.81 -7.04 19.75
CA VAL A 929 48.56 -7.93 20.88
C VAL A 929 49.75 -8.85 21.18
N GLU A 930 49.95 -9.14 22.47
CA GLU A 930 50.91 -10.09 23.02
C GLU A 930 50.64 -11.53 22.53
N ILE A 931 51.68 -12.20 22.05
CA ILE A 931 51.78 -13.66 22.10
C ILE A 931 53.09 -13.97 22.82
N VAL A 932 52.95 -14.41 24.06
CA VAL A 932 54.00 -14.95 24.91
C VAL A 932 54.27 -16.38 24.47
N ASP A 933 55.51 -16.70 24.12
CA ASP A 933 56.13 -17.97 24.53
C ASP A 933 57.66 -17.89 24.36
N ALA A 934 58.35 -18.01 25.49
CA ALA A 934 59.81 -18.19 25.57
C ALA A 934 60.09 -19.61 26.09
N PRO A 935 61.07 -20.34 25.54
CA PRO A 935 61.45 -21.63 26.09
C PRO A 935 62.34 -21.44 27.32
N LYS A 936 61.88 -21.93 28.47
CA LYS A 936 62.72 -22.08 29.68
C LYS A 936 63.66 -23.28 29.52
N LYS A 937 64.95 -23.03 29.74
CA LYS A 937 65.96 -24.06 30.03
C LYS A 937 65.66 -24.74 31.38
N SER A 938 65.92 -26.03 31.41
CA SER A 938 65.69 -26.99 32.50
C SER A 938 66.73 -26.96 33.65
N ILE A 939 66.24 -27.04 34.90
CA ILE A 939 66.59 -27.96 36.04
C ILE A 939 68.01 -27.85 36.67
N PRO A 940 68.33 -28.19 37.95
CA PRO A 940 67.57 -28.76 39.11
C PRO A 940 67.59 -27.82 40.35
N THR A 941 66.84 -28.00 41.45
CA THR A 941 66.61 -29.16 42.34
C THR A 941 65.42 -28.83 43.25
#